data_AF-A0A522N7L6-F1
#
_entry.id   AF-A0A522N7L6-F1
#
_cell.length_a   1.000
_cell.length_b   1.000
_cell.length_c   1.000
_cell.angle_alpha   90.00
_cell.angle_beta   90.00
_cell.angle_gamma   90.00
#
_symmetry.space_group_name_H-M   'P 1'
#
loop_
_entity.id
_entity.type
_entity.pdbx_description
1 polymer ?
#
loop_
_entity_poly.entity_id
_entity_poly.type
_entity_poly.pdbx_seq_one_letter_code
_entity_poly.pdbx_strand_id
1 'polypeptide(L)'
;MASVGVAQFHQVFFEESLEGLDAMESSLLALDEGGDSELVNTIFRAAHSIKGGSATFGFPEMAAFTHEAESLLDELRDGRRAIDGAIVELLLRTVDCLRGMFARAQSGQPLNNAEAESLREQMAAALGRQIEPKAPPSRRAGDHADAWRIDFRPHPGMLAGGNDPLRLFRELAALGELRVQPVLDRLPPLAALQPAECHLGWVLELRGQVPPDQISRDQIAAVFDWVEDECELTIAPLHVVADTPVPAVAAVPAGKPPAAAAVHSAESGSVRVSIDKIDGLIDLVGELVITQSMLDQFREEFDVAKLALLQQGLTQLARHTRELQESVMGVRMLPIGSVFNRFPRLVRDLTQKLGKQVKLELVGEQTELDKTVLEKIGDPLVHLVRNAIDHGLEMPDRRRAAGKSDTGALRLEAFHRGGNIVVEVSDDGAGLNREAIVAKALQRGLIASGDQLSDEQVAELIFQPGFSTAAVATDLSGRGVGMDVVRRNVSDLGGAVAIRSRPGHGTVFTITLPLTLAIIDGLTAAVGSEHYIVPLVSIIESVQARPEAVHRVTGGGELFRFRDEYLPVLRLHQLFGCAGAQAVIEEGLLIVVEGDGARAALLVDGLIGQQQAVVKSLEANYRRVGGISGATILADGSVALIVDVAGLIRLQSRSKAA
;
A
#
# COMPACT_ATOMS: atom_id res chain seq x y z
N MET A 1 20.97 -11.14 24.26
CA MET A 1 20.36 -9.99 23.57
C MET A 1 20.78 -10.08 22.13
N ALA A 2 19.82 -10.41 21.26
CA ALA A 2 20.06 -10.78 19.87
C ALA A 2 20.59 -9.60 19.05
N SER A 3 21.40 -9.92 18.04
CA SER A 3 21.89 -9.00 17.03
C SER A 3 20.75 -8.23 16.37
N VAL A 4 20.55 -6.98 16.77
CA VAL A 4 19.79 -6.02 15.97
C VAL A 4 20.63 -5.78 14.72
N GLY A 5 20.24 -6.39 13.60
CA GLY A 5 20.99 -6.32 12.35
C GLY A 5 20.97 -4.90 11.79
N VAL A 6 22.08 -4.47 11.18
CA VAL A 6 22.20 -3.19 10.45
C VAL A 6 21.01 -2.95 9.49
N ALA A 7 20.45 -4.02 8.92
CA ALA A 7 19.26 -3.98 8.07
C ALA A 7 18.01 -3.38 8.77
N GLN A 8 17.83 -3.63 10.08
CA GLN A 8 16.71 -3.09 10.84
C GLN A 8 16.87 -1.57 11.06
N PHE A 9 18.11 -1.09 11.24
CA PHE A 9 18.39 0.34 11.36
C PHE A 9 18.26 1.06 10.01
N HIS A 10 18.63 0.42 8.90
CA HIS A 10 18.37 0.96 7.56
C HIS A 10 16.88 1.11 7.28
N GLN A 11 16.07 0.15 7.71
CA GLN A 11 14.62 0.22 7.54
C GLN A 11 14.01 1.41 8.30
N VAL A 12 14.36 1.58 9.57
CA VAL A 12 13.88 2.72 10.38
C VAL A 12 14.37 4.05 9.80
N PHE A 13 15.63 4.13 9.37
CA PHE A 13 16.17 5.32 8.71
C PHE A 13 15.42 5.67 7.42
N PHE A 14 15.10 4.68 6.59
CA PHE A 14 14.32 4.90 5.38
C PHE A 14 12.90 5.36 5.68
N GLU A 15 12.24 4.76 6.68
CA GLU A 15 10.91 5.19 7.13
C GLU A 15 10.94 6.65 7.62
N GLU A 16 11.86 7.01 8.52
CA GLU A 16 12.00 8.39 9.03
C GLU A 16 12.36 9.40 7.93
N SER A 17 13.22 9.01 6.99
CA SER A 17 13.60 9.88 5.88
C SER A 17 12.46 10.11 4.91
N LEU A 18 11.64 9.08 4.63
CA LEU A 18 10.46 9.21 3.79
C LEU A 18 9.39 10.09 4.45
N GLU A 19 9.18 9.96 5.77
CA GLU A 19 8.34 10.89 6.55
C GLU A 19 8.88 12.33 6.47
N GLY A 20 10.19 12.50 6.58
CA GLY A 20 10.85 13.80 6.38
C GLY A 20 10.60 14.38 5.00
N LEU A 21 10.66 13.56 3.94
CA LEU A 21 10.34 13.98 2.57
C LEU A 21 8.86 14.34 2.40
N ASP A 22 7.93 13.62 3.03
CA ASP A 22 6.49 13.95 3.03
C ASP A 22 6.24 15.33 3.67
N ALA A 23 6.88 15.60 4.80
CA ALA A 23 6.80 16.89 5.49
C ALA A 23 7.41 18.02 4.65
N MET A 24 8.55 17.74 4.00
CA MET A 24 9.23 18.68 3.11
C MET A 24 8.36 19.04 1.90
N GLU A 25 7.76 18.04 1.25
CA GLU A 25 6.84 18.22 0.12
C GLU A 25 5.60 19.02 0.49
N SER A 26 4.93 18.65 1.59
CA SER A 26 3.71 19.33 2.06
C SER A 26 3.98 20.80 2.38
N SER A 27 5.11 21.08 3.04
CA SER A 27 5.52 22.45 3.35
C SER A 27 5.86 23.26 2.10
N LEU A 28 6.54 22.65 1.11
CA LEU A 28 6.84 23.29 -0.19
C LEU A 28 5.57 23.61 -0.99
N LEU A 29 4.53 22.78 -0.89
CA LEU A 29 3.25 23.02 -1.55
C LEU A 29 2.43 24.12 -0.88
N ALA A 30 2.60 24.30 0.43
CA ALA A 30 1.95 25.37 1.21
C ALA A 30 2.70 26.71 1.15
N LEU A 31 3.90 26.75 0.55
CA LEU A 31 4.70 27.96 0.40
C LEU A 31 4.11 28.87 -0.69
N ASP A 32 3.49 29.98 -0.26
CA ASP A 32 3.04 31.07 -1.13
C ASP A 32 4.16 32.10 -1.40
N GLU A 33 3.94 32.98 -2.39
CA GLU A 33 4.88 34.06 -2.82
C GLU A 33 5.31 35.03 -1.69
N GLY A 34 4.72 34.93 -0.50
CA GLY A 34 5.03 35.74 0.69
C GLY A 34 6.06 35.14 1.67
N GLY A 35 6.46 33.87 1.49
CA GLY A 35 7.52 33.21 2.28
C GLY A 35 7.24 33.07 3.78
N ASP A 36 6.68 31.93 4.19
CA ASP A 36 6.53 31.60 5.61
C ASP A 36 7.84 31.03 6.18
N SER A 37 8.49 31.79 7.07
CA SER A 37 9.74 31.39 7.72
C SER A 37 9.60 30.08 8.51
N GLU A 38 8.41 29.76 9.04
CA GLU A 38 8.17 28.51 9.77
C GLU A 38 8.17 27.31 8.82
N LEU A 39 7.54 27.44 7.65
CA LEU A 39 7.56 26.40 6.61
C LEU A 39 8.99 26.17 6.09
N VAL A 40 9.75 27.24 5.83
CA VAL A 40 11.15 27.14 5.38
C VAL A 40 12.02 26.41 6.43
N ASN A 41 11.83 26.71 7.71
CA ASN A 41 12.55 26.03 8.80
C ASN A 41 12.19 24.54 8.90
N THR A 42 10.92 24.19 8.66
CA THR A 42 10.46 22.80 8.65
C THR A 42 11.11 22.00 7.52
N ILE A 43 11.12 22.57 6.30
CA ILE A 43 11.78 22.00 5.12
C ILE A 43 13.29 21.81 5.37
N PHE A 44 13.93 22.82 5.93
CA PHE A 44 15.36 22.77 6.26
C PHE A 44 15.70 21.65 7.25
N ARG A 45 14.90 21.49 8.33
CA ARG A 45 15.13 20.42 9.33
C ARG A 45 15.01 19.03 8.71
N ALA A 46 14.05 18.83 7.82
CA ALA A 46 13.90 17.57 7.10
C ALA A 46 15.13 17.28 6.24
N ALA A 47 15.57 18.23 5.40
CA ALA A 47 16.77 18.08 4.58
C ALA A 47 18.03 17.82 5.42
N HIS A 48 18.21 18.56 6.53
CA HIS A 48 19.35 18.40 7.43
C HIS A 48 19.39 17.00 8.07
N SER A 49 18.25 16.50 8.52
CA SER A 49 18.13 15.16 9.10
C SER A 49 18.42 14.07 8.07
N ILE A 50 17.89 14.20 6.85
CA ILE A 50 18.16 13.27 5.74
C ILE A 50 19.64 13.24 5.37
N LYS A 51 20.31 14.40 5.30
CA LYS A 51 21.76 14.49 5.07
C LYS A 51 22.53 13.76 6.17
N GLY A 52 22.22 14.05 7.43
CA GLY A 52 22.88 13.45 8.60
C GLY A 52 22.73 11.93 8.61
N GLY A 53 21.50 11.44 8.47
CA GLY A 53 21.23 10.00 8.41
C GLY A 53 21.87 9.33 7.21
N SER A 54 21.81 9.92 6.02
CA SER A 54 22.45 9.37 4.81
C SER A 54 23.96 9.20 4.99
N ALA A 55 24.63 10.16 5.65
CA ALA A 55 26.05 10.05 5.97
C ALA A 55 26.33 8.96 7.01
N THR A 56 25.49 8.85 8.04
CA THR A 56 25.62 7.83 9.10
C THR A 56 25.40 6.40 8.60
N PHE A 57 24.46 6.20 7.67
CA PHE A 57 24.09 4.87 7.16
C PHE A 57 24.80 4.48 5.85
N GLY A 58 25.84 5.22 5.44
CA GLY A 58 26.71 4.83 4.33
C GLY A 58 26.15 5.12 2.93
N PHE A 59 25.38 6.20 2.77
CA PHE A 59 24.86 6.67 1.48
C PHE A 59 25.47 8.02 1.07
N PRO A 60 26.77 8.07 0.69
CA PRO A 60 27.50 9.32 0.46
C PRO A 60 26.96 10.13 -0.72
N GLU A 61 26.44 9.49 -1.78
CA GLU A 61 25.83 10.19 -2.91
C GLU A 61 24.53 10.89 -2.50
N MET A 62 23.74 10.26 -1.63
CA MET A 62 22.50 10.82 -1.10
C MET A 62 22.79 11.98 -0.13
N ALA A 63 23.81 11.85 0.71
CA ALA A 63 24.28 12.92 1.58
C ALA A 63 24.76 14.13 0.76
N ALA A 64 25.55 13.90 -0.30
CA ALA A 64 26.03 14.96 -1.18
C ALA A 64 24.90 15.65 -1.96
N PHE A 65 23.91 14.90 -2.46
CA PHE A 65 22.75 15.47 -3.14
C PHE A 65 21.89 16.31 -2.17
N THR A 66 21.63 15.80 -0.97
CA THR A 66 20.85 16.51 0.06
C THR A 66 21.57 17.77 0.54
N HIS A 67 22.90 17.77 0.59
CA HIS A 67 23.69 18.95 0.94
C HIS A 67 23.50 20.13 -0.02
N GLU A 68 23.34 19.89 -1.32
CA GLU A 68 23.05 20.99 -2.28
C GLU A 68 21.64 21.55 -2.06
N ALA A 69 20.67 20.69 -1.75
CA ALA A 69 19.32 21.11 -1.38
C ALA A 69 19.33 21.96 -0.10
N GLU A 70 20.03 21.50 0.94
CA GLU A 70 20.19 22.22 2.21
C GLU A 70 20.87 23.59 2.00
N SER A 71 21.89 23.66 1.16
CA SER A 71 22.56 24.93 0.83
C SER A 71 21.62 25.93 0.15
N LEU A 72 20.75 25.47 -0.75
CA LEU A 72 19.74 26.30 -1.39
C LEU A 72 18.69 26.79 -0.37
N LEU A 73 18.27 25.90 0.54
CA LEU A 73 17.35 26.22 1.62
C LEU A 73 17.95 27.21 2.63
N ASP A 74 19.26 27.16 2.88
CA ASP A 74 19.97 28.13 3.72
C ASP A 74 19.89 29.56 3.15
N GLU A 75 20.03 29.76 1.84
CA GLU A 75 19.85 31.10 1.24
C GLU A 75 18.42 31.64 1.37
N LEU A 76 17.43 30.76 1.26
CA LEU A 76 16.02 31.12 1.43
C LEU A 76 15.73 31.46 2.90
N ARG A 77 16.25 30.66 3.84
CA ARG A 77 16.09 30.87 5.28
C ARG A 77 16.73 32.18 5.74
N ASP A 78 17.92 32.49 5.23
CA ASP A 78 18.66 33.70 5.57
C ASP A 78 18.15 34.96 4.84
N GLY A 79 17.11 34.83 4.00
CA GLY A 79 16.53 35.94 3.23
C GLY A 79 17.45 36.48 2.12
N ARG A 80 18.53 35.75 1.78
CA ARG A 80 19.45 36.11 0.68
C ARG A 80 18.82 35.89 -0.70
N ARG A 81 17.78 35.04 -0.77
CA ARG A 81 17.05 34.70 -1.99
C ARG A 81 15.55 34.81 -1.76
N ALA A 82 14.84 35.38 -2.73
CA ALA A 82 13.37 35.41 -2.73
C ALA A 82 12.80 34.03 -3.06
N ILE A 83 11.70 33.67 -2.41
CA ILE A 83 10.94 32.47 -2.73
C ILE A 83 10.08 32.78 -3.96
N ASP A 84 10.36 32.11 -5.07
CA ASP A 84 9.57 32.19 -6.29
C ASP A 84 9.13 30.79 -6.77
N GLY A 85 8.20 30.76 -7.71
CA GLY A 85 7.64 29.51 -8.23
C GLY A 85 8.70 28.58 -8.85
N ALA A 86 9.77 29.13 -9.43
CA ALA A 86 10.83 28.34 -10.06
C ALA A 86 11.70 27.62 -9.03
N ILE A 87 12.01 28.28 -7.90
CA ILE A 87 12.72 27.67 -6.77
C ILE A 87 11.86 26.59 -6.10
N VAL A 88 10.57 26.85 -5.89
CA VAL A 88 9.64 25.86 -5.31
C VAL A 88 9.55 24.62 -6.21
N GLU A 89 9.43 24.80 -7.53
CA GLU A 89 9.42 23.69 -8.49
C GLU A 89 10.73 22.90 -8.49
N LEU A 90 11.88 23.59 -8.43
CA LEU A 90 13.19 22.94 -8.32
C LEU A 90 13.29 22.07 -7.05
N LEU A 91 12.87 22.60 -5.90
CA LEU A 91 12.89 21.89 -4.63
C LEU A 91 11.93 20.68 -4.62
N LEU A 92 10.75 20.80 -5.23
CA LEU A 92 9.83 19.67 -5.39
C LEU A 92 10.44 18.55 -6.24
N ARG A 93 11.12 18.88 -7.34
CA ARG A 93 11.85 17.89 -8.15
C ARG A 93 13.03 17.27 -7.39
N THR A 94 13.68 18.02 -6.51
CA THR A 94 14.71 17.50 -5.60
C THR A 94 14.15 16.49 -4.60
N VAL A 95 12.95 16.74 -4.03
CA VAL A 95 12.23 15.76 -3.18
C VAL A 95 11.99 14.46 -3.94
N ASP A 96 11.50 14.53 -5.18
CA ASP A 96 11.25 13.34 -6.02
C ASP A 96 12.51 12.53 -6.28
N CYS A 97 13.59 13.25 -6.61
CA CYS A 97 14.87 12.61 -6.85
C CYS A 97 15.35 11.91 -5.59
N LEU A 98 15.23 12.52 -4.41
CA LEU A 98 15.55 11.87 -3.13
C LEU A 98 14.71 10.62 -2.88
N ARG A 99 13.39 10.66 -3.10
CA ARG A 99 12.54 9.45 -3.01
C ARG A 99 13.02 8.35 -3.96
N GLY A 100 13.36 8.73 -5.19
CA GLY A 100 13.91 7.81 -6.18
C GLY A 100 15.28 7.25 -5.79
N MET A 101 16.12 8.03 -5.11
CA MET A 101 17.39 7.55 -4.53
C MET A 101 17.14 6.54 -3.41
N PHE A 102 16.18 6.79 -2.51
CA PHE A 102 15.78 5.82 -1.48
C PHE A 102 15.25 4.51 -2.05
N ALA A 103 14.39 4.56 -3.07
CA ALA A 103 13.90 3.36 -3.74
C ALA A 103 15.03 2.56 -4.43
N ARG A 104 16.02 3.25 -5.00
CA ARG A 104 17.22 2.63 -5.58
C ARG A 104 18.13 2.03 -4.51
N ALA A 105 18.29 2.69 -3.37
CA ALA A 105 19.02 2.17 -2.22
C ALA A 105 18.41 0.84 -1.72
N GLN A 106 17.09 0.78 -1.59
CA GLN A 106 16.36 -0.43 -1.16
C GLN A 106 16.44 -1.58 -2.18
N SER A 107 16.59 -1.27 -3.46
CA SER A 107 16.71 -2.26 -4.54
C SER A 107 18.15 -2.57 -4.97
N GLY A 108 19.15 -2.03 -4.28
CA GLY A 108 20.58 -2.25 -4.58
C GLY A 108 21.03 -1.63 -5.92
N GLN A 109 20.31 -0.63 -6.42
CA GLN A 109 20.63 0.07 -7.66
C GLN A 109 21.52 1.31 -7.41
N PRO A 110 22.28 1.78 -8.42
CA PRO A 110 23.07 3.01 -8.31
C PRO A 110 22.21 4.22 -7.91
N LEU A 111 22.58 4.88 -6.82
CA LEU A 111 21.86 6.04 -6.28
C LEU A 111 21.92 7.24 -7.22
N ASN A 112 23.02 7.41 -7.96
CA ASN A 112 23.18 8.51 -8.89
C ASN A 112 22.63 8.15 -10.29
N ASN A 113 21.98 9.10 -10.95
CA ASN A 113 21.52 9.00 -12.34
C ASN A 113 21.59 10.37 -13.02
N ALA A 114 21.37 10.43 -14.34
CA ALA A 114 21.42 11.66 -15.11
C ALA A 114 20.49 12.77 -14.58
N GLU A 115 19.33 12.38 -14.02
CA GLU A 115 18.39 13.33 -13.40
C GLU A 115 18.94 13.93 -12.09
N ALA A 116 19.50 13.10 -11.20
CA ALA A 116 20.15 13.56 -9.98
C ALA A 116 21.33 14.49 -10.28
N GLU A 117 22.15 14.18 -11.28
CA GLU A 117 23.25 15.05 -11.71
C GLU A 117 22.73 16.39 -12.24
N SER A 118 21.71 16.36 -13.11
CA SER A 118 21.11 17.56 -13.69
C SER A 118 20.46 18.46 -12.63
N LEU A 119 19.77 17.88 -11.64
CA LEU A 119 19.18 18.63 -10.54
C LEU A 119 20.25 19.21 -9.61
N ARG A 120 21.33 18.47 -9.36
CA ARG A 120 22.47 18.97 -8.57
C ARG A 120 23.12 20.18 -9.24
N GLU A 121 23.29 20.13 -10.57
CA GLU A 121 23.77 21.25 -11.38
C GLU A 121 22.81 22.45 -11.33
N GLN A 122 21.50 22.24 -11.43
CA GLN A 122 20.50 23.30 -11.31
C GLN A 122 20.52 23.97 -9.93
N MET A 123 20.63 23.20 -8.84
CA MET A 123 20.75 23.73 -7.48
C MET A 123 22.04 24.54 -7.28
N ALA A 124 23.18 24.03 -7.77
CA ALA A 124 24.43 24.76 -7.68
C ALA A 124 24.43 26.03 -8.55
N ALA A 125 23.87 25.97 -9.76
CA ALA A 125 23.70 27.13 -10.62
C ALA A 125 22.80 28.19 -9.97
N ALA A 126 21.73 27.76 -9.29
CA ALA A 126 20.89 28.66 -8.50
C ALA A 126 21.73 29.38 -7.43
N LEU A 127 22.66 28.69 -6.76
CA LEU A 127 23.60 29.21 -5.76
C LEU A 127 24.77 30.01 -6.36
N GLY A 128 24.80 30.26 -7.66
CA GLY A 128 25.90 30.93 -8.34
C GLY A 128 27.21 30.14 -8.34
N ARG A 129 27.16 28.83 -8.07
CA ARG A 129 28.30 27.91 -8.07
C ARG A 129 28.34 27.14 -9.39
N GLN A 130 29.54 26.98 -9.96
CA GLN A 130 29.78 26.00 -11.03
C GLN A 130 30.27 24.70 -10.40
N ILE A 131 29.53 23.62 -10.63
CA ILE A 131 30.04 22.29 -10.37
C ILE A 131 30.95 21.93 -11.54
N GLU A 132 32.25 21.76 -11.29
CA GLU A 132 33.13 21.17 -12.29
C GLU A 132 32.68 19.73 -12.55
N PRO A 133 32.44 19.33 -13.82
CA PRO A 133 32.05 17.97 -14.14
C PRO A 133 33.20 17.03 -13.72
N LYS A 134 32.94 16.17 -12.73
CA LYS A 134 33.84 15.06 -12.42
C LYS A 134 33.75 14.11 -13.61
N ALA A 135 34.79 14.10 -14.44
CA ALA A 135 34.87 13.20 -15.59
C ALA A 135 34.58 11.75 -15.14
N PRO A 136 33.84 10.96 -15.93
CA PRO A 136 33.65 9.54 -15.62
C PRO A 136 35.04 8.89 -15.47
N PRO A 137 35.25 8.01 -14.48
CA PRO A 137 36.56 7.41 -14.27
C PRO A 137 37.02 6.73 -15.56
N SER A 138 38.09 7.25 -16.16
CA SER A 138 38.73 6.64 -17.30
C SER A 138 39.38 5.33 -16.84
N ARG A 139 38.87 4.18 -17.32
CA ARG A 139 39.42 2.84 -17.04
C ARG A 139 40.93 2.85 -17.30
N ARG A 140 41.75 2.64 -16.26
CA ARG A 140 43.19 2.44 -16.42
C ARG A 140 43.46 0.96 -16.68
N ALA A 141 44.32 0.67 -17.65
CA ALA A 141 44.84 -0.68 -17.84
C ALA A 141 45.62 -1.09 -16.57
N GLY A 142 45.03 -1.99 -15.77
CA GLY A 142 45.55 -2.40 -14.45
C GLY A 142 44.48 -2.56 -13.36
N ASP A 143 43.24 -2.09 -13.58
CA ASP A 143 42.17 -2.17 -12.57
C ASP A 143 41.54 -3.57 -12.44
N HIS A 144 41.89 -4.49 -13.34
CA HIS A 144 41.36 -5.85 -13.40
C HIS A 144 42.53 -6.83 -13.53
N ALA A 145 42.61 -7.81 -12.62
CA ALA A 145 43.61 -8.86 -12.67
C ALA A 145 43.01 -10.20 -12.24
N ASP A 146 43.55 -11.29 -12.79
CA ASP A 146 43.13 -12.66 -12.45
C ASP A 146 43.59 -13.07 -11.04
N ALA A 147 44.61 -12.38 -10.52
CA ALA A 147 45.16 -12.61 -9.20
C ALA A 147 45.69 -11.31 -8.58
N TRP A 148 45.46 -11.16 -7.28
CA TRP A 148 45.87 -10.01 -6.48
C TRP A 148 46.65 -10.46 -5.25
N ARG A 149 47.65 -9.66 -4.89
CA ARG A 149 48.33 -9.71 -3.60
C ARG A 149 47.87 -8.53 -2.75
N ILE A 150 47.40 -8.82 -1.55
CA ILE A 150 46.90 -7.85 -0.59
C ILE A 150 47.77 -7.98 0.66
N ASP A 151 48.62 -6.99 0.93
CA ASP A 151 49.37 -6.89 2.17
C ASP A 151 48.53 -6.05 3.16
N PHE A 152 48.05 -6.67 4.24
CA PHE A 152 47.14 -6.08 5.22
C PHE A 152 47.77 -6.11 6.62
N ARG A 153 48.01 -4.94 7.22
CA ARG A 153 48.57 -4.80 8.56
C ARG A 153 47.70 -3.89 9.42
N PRO A 154 46.83 -4.44 10.28
CA PRO A 154 46.11 -3.67 11.28
C PRO A 154 47.01 -2.83 12.18
N HIS A 155 46.52 -1.66 12.57
CA HIS A 155 47.06 -0.95 13.73
C HIS A 155 46.68 -1.68 15.03
N PRO A 156 47.48 -1.57 16.10
CA PRO A 156 47.24 -2.31 17.35
C PRO A 156 45.83 -2.13 17.93
N GLY A 157 45.23 -0.95 17.78
CA GLY A 157 43.91 -0.61 18.32
C GLY A 157 42.70 -1.08 17.51
N MET A 158 42.89 -1.64 16.31
CA MET A 158 41.79 -1.97 15.38
C MET A 158 40.74 -2.91 16.00
N LEU A 159 41.17 -3.88 16.82
CA LEU A 159 40.24 -4.82 17.46
C LEU A 159 39.34 -4.16 18.51
N ALA A 160 39.78 -3.06 19.13
CA ALA A 160 39.00 -2.32 20.12
C ALA A 160 37.78 -1.64 19.49
N GLY A 161 37.84 -1.30 18.20
CA GLY A 161 36.72 -0.80 17.41
C GLY A 161 35.68 -1.87 17.03
N GLY A 162 35.89 -3.14 17.43
CA GLY A 162 35.03 -4.26 17.04
C GLY A 162 35.29 -4.80 15.63
N ASN A 163 36.33 -4.29 14.96
CA ASN A 163 36.79 -4.77 13.66
C ASN A 163 37.48 -6.14 13.82
N ASP A 164 37.05 -7.12 13.03
CA ASP A 164 37.59 -8.49 13.05
C ASP A 164 38.19 -8.84 11.67
N PRO A 165 39.53 -9.01 11.56
CA PRO A 165 40.19 -9.42 10.33
C PRO A 165 39.59 -10.66 9.66
N LEU A 166 39.05 -11.61 10.44
CA LEU A 166 38.44 -12.81 9.89
C LEU A 166 37.18 -12.52 9.06
N ARG A 167 36.46 -11.42 9.37
CA ARG A 167 35.31 -10.98 8.56
C ARG A 167 35.75 -10.48 7.19
N LEU A 168 36.80 -9.65 7.15
CA LEU A 168 37.39 -9.16 5.90
C LEU A 168 37.82 -10.32 5.00
N PHE A 169 38.43 -11.36 5.59
CA PHE A 169 38.88 -12.52 4.82
C PHE A 169 37.71 -13.36 4.27
N ARG A 170 36.57 -13.40 4.96
CA ARG A 170 35.36 -14.08 4.44
C ARG A 170 34.77 -13.36 3.25
N GLU A 171 34.71 -12.02 3.31
CA GLU A 171 34.24 -11.20 2.19
C GLU A 171 35.18 -11.35 0.97
N LEU A 172 36.50 -11.33 1.19
CA LEU A 172 37.47 -11.59 0.11
C LEU A 172 37.34 -13.01 -0.46
N ALA A 173 37.10 -14.02 0.38
CA ALA A 173 36.89 -15.39 -0.06
C ALA A 173 35.59 -15.57 -0.88
N ALA A 174 34.62 -14.66 -0.75
CA ALA A 174 33.44 -14.66 -1.62
C ALA A 174 33.78 -14.22 -3.06
N LEU A 175 34.81 -13.39 -3.23
CA LEU A 175 35.29 -12.93 -4.53
C LEU A 175 36.16 -13.96 -5.27
N GLY A 176 36.74 -14.94 -4.57
CA GLY A 176 37.74 -15.84 -5.17
C GLY A 176 38.38 -16.86 -4.22
N GLU A 177 39.29 -17.68 -4.75
CA GLU A 177 40.18 -18.52 -3.94
C GLU A 177 41.16 -17.62 -3.17
N LEU A 178 41.04 -17.61 -1.84
CA LEU A 178 41.87 -16.80 -0.95
C LEU A 178 42.91 -17.68 -0.24
N ARG A 179 44.19 -17.35 -0.39
CA ARG A 179 45.28 -17.88 0.44
C ARG A 179 45.73 -16.84 1.43
N VAL A 180 45.85 -17.25 2.69
CA VAL A 180 46.16 -16.36 3.82
C VAL A 180 47.48 -16.79 4.44
N GLN A 181 48.43 -15.87 4.56
CA GLN A 181 49.71 -16.09 5.25
C GLN A 181 49.88 -15.06 6.36
N PRO A 182 50.06 -15.49 7.63
CA PRO A 182 50.30 -14.56 8.72
C PRO A 182 51.73 -14.01 8.70
N VAL A 183 51.87 -12.73 9.02
CA VAL A 183 53.13 -12.02 9.24
C VAL A 183 53.26 -11.73 10.74
N LEU A 184 54.28 -12.31 11.36
CA LEU A 184 54.47 -12.31 12.83
C LEU A 184 55.57 -11.35 13.29
N ASP A 185 55.98 -10.41 12.44
CA ASP A 185 57.13 -9.52 12.68
C ASP A 185 56.89 -8.54 13.83
N ARG A 186 55.63 -8.16 14.08
CA ARG A 186 55.21 -7.28 15.19
C ARG A 186 54.83 -8.03 16.47
N LEU A 187 54.95 -9.36 16.51
CA LEU A 187 54.53 -10.15 17.68
C LEU A 187 55.53 -9.98 18.84
N PRO A 188 55.13 -9.37 19.97
CA PRO A 188 56.02 -9.21 21.11
C PRO A 188 56.22 -10.55 21.85
N PRO A 189 57.28 -10.68 22.67
CA PRO A 189 57.42 -11.79 23.60
C PRO A 189 56.20 -11.91 24.52
N LEU A 190 55.86 -13.13 24.95
CA LEU A 190 54.64 -13.41 25.74
C LEU A 190 54.49 -12.52 26.98
N ALA A 191 55.59 -12.12 27.62
CA ALA A 191 55.58 -11.25 28.79
C ALA A 191 55.14 -9.80 28.50
N ALA A 192 55.24 -9.35 27.25
CA ALA A 192 54.88 -8.01 26.80
C ALA A 192 53.67 -8.02 25.83
N LEU A 193 53.05 -9.19 25.63
CA LEU A 193 51.90 -9.36 24.75
C LEU A 193 50.66 -8.75 25.41
N GLN A 194 50.04 -7.79 24.73
CA GLN A 194 48.75 -7.24 25.12
C GLN A 194 47.62 -7.98 24.38
N PRO A 195 46.74 -8.75 25.07
CA PRO A 195 45.72 -9.56 24.42
C PRO A 195 44.64 -8.75 23.67
N ALA A 196 44.49 -7.47 23.98
CA ALA A 196 43.49 -6.58 23.39
C ALA A 196 43.97 -5.88 22.10
N GLU A 197 45.25 -6.04 21.74
CA GLU A 197 45.85 -5.37 20.58
C GLU A 197 46.10 -6.37 19.43
N CYS A 198 46.00 -5.88 18.18
CA CYS A 198 46.38 -6.67 17.01
C CYS A 198 47.88 -6.55 16.72
N HIS A 199 48.62 -7.64 16.94
CA HIS A 199 50.06 -7.73 16.66
C HIS A 199 50.38 -8.51 15.37
N LEU A 200 49.35 -8.99 14.67
CA LEU A 200 49.48 -9.81 13.47
C LEU A 200 49.22 -8.97 12.23
N GLY A 201 50.02 -9.21 11.19
CA GLY A 201 49.71 -8.80 9.82
C GLY A 201 49.41 -10.02 8.95
N TRP A 202 48.92 -9.80 7.74
CA TRP A 202 48.66 -10.86 6.78
C TRP A 202 49.06 -10.46 5.36
N VAL A 203 49.55 -11.43 4.61
CA VAL A 203 49.63 -11.37 3.15
C VAL A 203 48.55 -12.30 2.60
N LEU A 204 47.65 -11.74 1.81
CA LEU A 204 46.55 -12.45 1.19
C LEU A 204 46.79 -12.54 -0.31
N GLU A 205 46.63 -13.73 -0.89
CA GLU A 205 46.59 -13.91 -2.34
C GLU A 205 45.17 -14.29 -2.73
N LEU A 206 44.53 -13.47 -3.56
CA LEU A 206 43.17 -13.67 -4.05
C LEU A 206 43.19 -14.00 -5.53
N ARG A 207 42.56 -15.11 -5.95
CA ARG A 207 42.44 -15.53 -7.35
C ARG A 207 40.98 -15.72 -7.74
N GLY A 208 40.57 -15.28 -8.94
CA GLY A 208 39.20 -15.46 -9.43
C GLY A 208 38.74 -16.92 -9.49
N GLN A 209 37.44 -17.17 -9.35
CA GLN A 209 36.87 -18.53 -9.23
C GLN A 209 36.93 -19.32 -10.55
N VAL A 210 36.74 -18.67 -11.71
CA VAL A 210 36.79 -19.29 -13.04
C VAL A 210 37.36 -18.28 -14.05
N PRO A 211 38.40 -18.58 -14.86
CA PRO A 211 38.79 -17.68 -15.94
C PRO A 211 37.62 -17.52 -16.94
N PRO A 212 37.13 -16.30 -17.24
CA PRO A 212 37.81 -15.00 -17.14
C PRO A 212 37.20 -14.03 -16.11
N ASP A 213 36.88 -14.48 -14.89
CA ASP A 213 36.40 -13.60 -13.81
C ASP A 213 37.54 -12.68 -13.33
N GLN A 214 37.60 -11.49 -13.92
CA GLN A 214 38.55 -10.46 -13.55
C GLN A 214 38.05 -9.68 -12.32
N ILE A 215 38.72 -9.87 -11.18
CA ILE A 215 38.42 -9.11 -9.96
C ILE A 215 38.96 -7.70 -10.11
N SER A 216 38.13 -6.69 -9.87
CA SER A 216 38.58 -5.30 -9.91
C SER A 216 39.29 -4.90 -8.61
N ARG A 217 40.23 -3.95 -8.70
CA ARG A 217 40.86 -3.35 -7.52
C ARG A 217 39.83 -2.73 -6.58
N ASP A 218 38.82 -2.07 -7.15
CA ASP A 218 37.76 -1.40 -6.39
C ASP A 218 36.88 -2.40 -5.62
N GLN A 219 36.63 -3.59 -6.18
CA GLN A 219 35.92 -4.66 -5.47
C GLN A 219 36.70 -5.14 -4.24
N ILE A 220 38.04 -5.17 -4.32
CA ILE A 220 38.90 -5.53 -3.19
C ILE A 220 38.97 -4.38 -2.19
N ALA A 221 39.15 -3.15 -2.66
CA ALA A 221 39.23 -1.96 -1.82
C ALA A 221 37.95 -1.76 -0.99
N ALA A 222 36.78 -1.96 -1.60
CA ALA A 222 35.48 -1.86 -0.94
C ALA A 222 35.34 -2.77 0.30
N VAL A 223 36.05 -3.91 0.34
CA VAL A 223 36.07 -4.79 1.53
C VAL A 223 36.82 -4.15 2.70
N PHE A 224 37.68 -3.17 2.46
CA PHE A 224 38.50 -2.50 3.46
C PHE A 224 38.09 -1.04 3.75
N ASP A 225 37.08 -0.50 3.07
CA ASP A 225 36.69 0.93 3.17
C ASP A 225 36.43 1.39 4.62
N TRP A 226 35.85 0.53 5.46
CA TRP A 226 35.54 0.88 6.86
C TRP A 226 36.71 0.70 7.83
N VAL A 227 37.87 0.23 7.35
CA VAL A 227 39.09 0.02 8.15
C VAL A 227 40.33 0.70 7.55
N GLU A 228 40.16 1.51 6.50
CA GLU A 228 41.27 2.16 5.77
C GLU A 228 42.13 3.03 6.69
N ASP A 229 41.52 3.74 7.64
CA ASP A 229 42.23 4.59 8.61
C ASP A 229 42.88 3.79 9.77
N GLU A 230 42.55 2.51 9.92
CA GLU A 230 43.00 1.65 11.02
C GLU A 230 43.97 0.54 10.57
N CYS A 231 44.46 0.59 9.33
CA CYS A 231 45.43 -0.38 8.82
C CYS A 231 46.40 0.20 7.78
N GLU A 232 47.53 -0.47 7.59
CA GLU A 232 48.36 -0.30 6.40
C GLU A 232 47.91 -1.34 5.36
N LEU A 233 47.41 -0.88 4.22
CA LEU A 233 46.89 -1.74 3.16
C LEU A 233 47.62 -1.47 1.83
N THR A 234 48.09 -2.54 1.18
CA THR A 234 48.63 -2.47 -0.19
C THR A 234 47.99 -3.56 -1.04
N ILE A 235 47.47 -3.17 -2.21
CA ILE A 235 46.82 -4.08 -3.16
C ILE A 235 47.57 -4.01 -4.50
N ALA A 236 48.15 -5.12 -4.94
CA ALA A 236 48.97 -5.21 -6.15
C ALA A 236 48.55 -6.40 -7.04
N PRO A 237 48.47 -6.24 -8.38
CA PRO A 237 48.16 -7.34 -9.28
C PRO A 237 49.34 -8.33 -9.42
N LEU A 238 49.07 -9.63 -9.48
CA LEU A 238 50.08 -10.70 -9.61
C LEU A 238 50.29 -11.19 -11.06
N HIS A 239 49.37 -10.88 -11.99
CA HIS A 239 49.53 -11.14 -13.42
C HIS A 239 48.77 -10.11 -14.26
N VAL A 240 49.43 -9.48 -15.23
CA VAL A 240 48.81 -8.55 -16.20
C VAL A 240 49.03 -9.16 -17.59
N VAL A 241 47.97 -9.62 -18.25
CA VAL A 241 48.06 -9.98 -19.67
C VAL A 241 48.07 -8.66 -20.46
N ALA A 242 49.15 -8.40 -21.19
CA ALA A 242 49.28 -7.24 -22.06
C ALA A 242 48.32 -7.39 -23.25
N ASP A 243 47.31 -6.52 -23.33
CA ASP A 243 46.34 -6.52 -24.41
C ASP A 243 46.92 -5.83 -25.66
N THR A 244 46.85 -6.50 -26.81
CA THR A 244 47.28 -5.96 -28.11
C THR A 244 46.07 -5.25 -28.74
N PRO A 245 46.19 -4.04 -29.31
CA PRO A 245 45.02 -3.28 -29.74
C PRO A 245 44.39 -3.86 -31.02
N VAL A 246 43.11 -4.21 -30.96
CA VAL A 246 42.28 -4.58 -32.14
C VAL A 246 41.27 -3.44 -32.41
N PRO A 247 41.00 -3.07 -33.68
CA PRO A 247 40.30 -1.84 -34.02
C PRO A 247 38.78 -1.94 -33.81
N ALA A 248 38.17 -0.77 -33.63
CA ALA A 248 36.74 -0.56 -33.50
C ALA A 248 35.92 -1.25 -34.61
N VAL A 249 34.94 -2.05 -34.21
CA VAL A 249 33.86 -2.53 -35.07
C VAL A 249 32.51 -2.18 -34.42
N ALA A 250 31.64 -1.70 -35.30
CA ALA A 250 30.35 -1.07 -35.04
C ALA A 250 29.34 -1.92 -34.27
N ALA A 251 28.47 -1.20 -33.56
CA ALA A 251 27.37 -1.68 -32.75
C ALA A 251 26.33 -2.50 -33.54
N VAL A 252 25.85 -3.57 -32.90
CA VAL A 252 24.61 -4.30 -33.21
C VAL A 252 23.83 -4.42 -31.89
N PRO A 253 22.48 -4.32 -31.88
CA PRO A 253 21.72 -4.07 -30.65
C PRO A 253 21.66 -5.32 -29.77
N ALA A 254 22.06 -5.19 -28.51
CA ALA A 254 21.90 -6.25 -27.52
C ALA A 254 20.43 -6.41 -27.13
N GLY A 255 19.88 -7.60 -27.37
CA GLY A 255 18.59 -8.02 -26.85
C GLY A 255 18.58 -8.13 -25.33
N LYS A 256 17.39 -7.92 -24.75
CA LYS A 256 17.09 -8.05 -23.31
C LYS A 256 17.65 -9.35 -22.71
N PRO A 257 18.36 -9.29 -21.57
CA PRO A 257 18.60 -10.46 -20.73
C PRO A 257 17.29 -10.98 -20.11
N PRO A 258 17.15 -12.29 -19.87
CA PRO A 258 15.97 -12.88 -19.27
C PRO A 258 15.83 -12.47 -17.79
N ALA A 259 14.58 -12.24 -17.39
CA ALA A 259 14.21 -11.86 -16.03
C ALA A 259 14.60 -12.96 -15.02
N ALA A 260 15.45 -12.59 -14.06
CA ALA A 260 15.67 -13.37 -12.85
C ALA A 260 14.41 -13.34 -11.99
N ALA A 261 14.04 -14.51 -11.48
CA ALA A 261 12.86 -14.72 -10.65
C ALA A 261 12.95 -13.87 -9.37
N ALA A 262 11.91 -13.07 -9.12
CA ALA A 262 11.75 -12.32 -7.89
C ALA A 262 11.56 -13.28 -6.71
N VAL A 263 12.46 -13.20 -5.75
CA VAL A 263 12.27 -13.78 -4.42
C VAL A 263 11.25 -12.89 -3.71
N HIS A 264 10.08 -13.44 -3.39
CA HIS A 264 9.08 -12.78 -2.55
C HIS A 264 9.67 -12.61 -1.13
N SER A 265 10.19 -11.43 -0.81
CA SER A 265 10.35 -11.00 0.58
C SER A 265 8.96 -10.73 1.14
N ALA A 266 8.52 -11.56 2.09
CA ALA A 266 7.35 -11.24 2.89
C ALA A 266 7.63 -9.93 3.64
N GLU A 267 6.88 -8.88 3.31
CA GLU A 267 6.93 -7.60 4.02
C GLU A 267 6.53 -7.82 5.48
N SER A 268 7.50 -7.81 6.39
CA SER A 268 7.23 -7.66 7.82
C SER A 268 6.91 -6.18 8.07
N GLY A 269 5.66 -5.79 7.85
CA GLY A 269 5.20 -4.44 8.11
C GLY A 269 5.25 -4.10 9.60
N SER A 270 6.03 -3.10 9.97
CA SER A 270 5.95 -2.42 11.26
C SER A 270 4.62 -1.63 11.34
N VAL A 271 4.01 -1.60 12.52
CA VAL A 271 2.83 -0.76 12.81
C VAL A 271 3.19 0.11 14.00
N ARG A 272 3.16 1.43 13.82
CA ARG A 272 3.44 2.40 14.87
C ARG A 272 2.19 2.56 15.72
N VAL A 273 2.31 2.34 17.03
CA VAL A 273 1.19 2.31 17.97
C VAL A 273 1.40 3.42 18.99
N SER A 274 0.35 4.17 19.33
CA SER A 274 0.44 5.14 20.43
C SER A 274 0.53 4.41 21.78
N ILE A 275 1.30 4.98 22.71
CA ILE A 275 1.51 4.39 24.05
C ILE A 275 0.17 4.25 24.79
N ASP A 276 -0.73 5.23 24.67
CA ASP A 276 -2.06 5.19 25.30
C ASP A 276 -2.91 3.98 24.87
N LYS A 277 -2.79 3.55 23.59
CA LYS A 277 -3.50 2.36 23.09
C LYS A 277 -2.93 1.07 23.68
N ILE A 278 -1.63 1.03 23.95
CA ILE A 278 -0.96 -0.11 24.61
C ILE A 278 -1.36 -0.18 26.08
N ASP A 279 -1.37 0.95 26.78
CA ASP A 279 -1.76 1.01 28.19
C ASP A 279 -3.23 0.57 28.39
N GLY A 280 -4.14 1.03 27.51
CA GLY A 280 -5.53 0.57 27.52
C GLY A 280 -5.68 -0.94 27.29
N LEU A 281 -4.86 -1.55 26.42
CA LEU A 281 -4.84 -3.00 26.23
C LEU A 281 -4.34 -3.74 27.49
N ILE A 282 -3.35 -3.19 28.19
CA ILE A 282 -2.83 -3.77 29.43
C ILE A 282 -3.92 -3.75 30.52
N ASP A 283 -4.65 -2.66 30.65
CA ASP A 283 -5.78 -2.55 31.58
C ASP A 283 -6.88 -3.58 31.27
N LEU A 284 -7.26 -3.71 29.99
CA LEU A 284 -8.25 -4.69 29.52
C LEU A 284 -7.82 -6.14 29.78
N VAL A 285 -6.55 -6.48 29.58
CA VAL A 285 -6.01 -7.79 29.94
C VAL A 285 -6.12 -8.02 31.45
N GLY A 286 -5.85 -6.99 32.26
CA GLY A 286 -6.07 -7.03 33.71
C GLY A 286 -7.53 -7.33 34.09
N GLU A 287 -8.49 -6.63 33.49
CA GLU A 287 -9.92 -6.86 33.73
C GLU A 287 -10.39 -8.24 33.25
N LEU A 288 -9.81 -8.77 32.17
CA LEU A 288 -10.13 -10.08 31.62
C LEU A 288 -9.60 -11.21 32.53
N VAL A 289 -8.41 -11.06 33.11
CA VAL A 289 -7.84 -12.00 34.11
C VAL A 289 -8.70 -12.02 35.39
N ILE A 290 -9.19 -10.86 35.83
CA ILE A 290 -10.11 -10.77 36.98
C ILE A 290 -11.42 -11.51 36.67
N THR A 291 -11.97 -11.30 35.47
CA THR A 291 -13.23 -11.94 35.04
C THR A 291 -13.06 -13.45 34.89
N GLN A 292 -11.95 -13.91 34.32
CA GLN A 292 -11.62 -15.34 34.24
C GLN A 292 -11.48 -15.97 35.64
N SER A 293 -10.81 -15.28 36.57
CA SER A 293 -10.66 -15.75 37.95
C SER A 293 -11.99 -15.85 38.68
N MET A 294 -12.92 -14.92 38.42
CA MET A 294 -14.29 -14.98 38.93
C MET A 294 -15.07 -16.16 38.33
N LEU A 295 -14.90 -16.44 37.04
CA LEU A 295 -15.53 -17.58 36.35
C LEU A 295 -14.94 -18.94 36.75
N ASP A 296 -13.65 -19.02 37.10
CA ASP A 296 -13.01 -20.25 37.58
C ASP A 296 -13.58 -20.71 38.94
N GLN A 297 -14.14 -19.80 39.74
CA GLN A 297 -14.81 -20.15 41.02
C GLN A 297 -16.06 -21.02 40.84
N PHE A 298 -16.55 -21.17 39.60
CA PHE A 298 -17.71 -22.02 39.28
C PHE A 298 -17.32 -23.44 38.84
N ARG A 299 -16.03 -23.81 38.78
CA ARG A 299 -15.58 -25.15 38.34
C ARG A 299 -15.79 -26.27 39.37
N GLU A 300 -15.88 -25.95 40.66
CA GLU A 300 -15.87 -26.99 41.71
C GLU A 300 -17.27 -27.31 42.30
N GLU A 301 -18.19 -26.33 42.39
CA GLU A 301 -19.57 -26.55 42.87
C GLU A 301 -20.60 -25.62 42.19
N PHE A 302 -21.42 -26.17 41.31
CA PHE A 302 -22.48 -25.47 40.57
C PHE A 302 -23.83 -25.60 41.30
N ASP A 303 -24.48 -24.47 41.61
CA ASP A 303 -25.82 -24.41 42.19
C ASP A 303 -26.68 -23.38 41.44
N VAL A 304 -28.00 -23.57 41.43
CA VAL A 304 -28.99 -22.71 40.77
C VAL A 304 -28.94 -21.27 41.31
N ALA A 305 -28.61 -21.08 42.59
CA ALA A 305 -28.42 -19.75 43.19
C ALA A 305 -27.24 -18.97 42.57
N LYS A 306 -26.25 -19.67 42.01
CA LYS A 306 -25.06 -19.09 41.38
C LYS A 306 -25.26 -18.79 39.88
N LEU A 307 -26.39 -19.20 39.30
CA LEU A 307 -26.68 -19.06 37.87
C LEU A 307 -26.81 -17.60 37.43
N ALA A 308 -27.38 -16.74 38.28
CA ALA A 308 -27.42 -15.29 38.04
C ALA A 308 -26.03 -14.64 38.05
N LEU A 309 -25.16 -15.08 38.97
CA LEU A 309 -23.79 -14.60 39.08
C LEU A 309 -22.95 -15.04 37.87
N LEU A 310 -23.15 -16.26 37.38
CA LEU A 310 -22.53 -16.75 36.14
C LEU A 310 -23.01 -15.95 34.92
N GLN A 311 -24.32 -15.69 34.78
CA GLN A 311 -24.83 -14.86 33.69
C GLN A 311 -24.24 -13.46 33.71
N GLN A 312 -24.10 -12.85 34.89
CA GLN A 312 -23.43 -11.57 35.05
C GLN A 312 -21.94 -11.66 34.64
N GLY A 313 -21.22 -12.70 35.08
CA GLY A 313 -19.82 -12.91 34.72
C GLY A 313 -19.60 -13.14 33.22
N LEU A 314 -20.47 -13.91 32.56
CA LEU A 314 -20.47 -14.12 31.11
C LEU A 314 -20.79 -12.82 30.34
N THR A 315 -21.73 -12.02 30.84
CA THR A 315 -22.04 -10.70 30.25
C THR A 315 -20.85 -9.76 30.36
N GLN A 316 -20.17 -9.76 31.50
CA GLN A 316 -18.98 -8.95 31.73
C GLN A 316 -17.79 -9.41 30.89
N LEU A 317 -17.60 -10.74 30.73
CA LEU A 317 -16.61 -11.31 29.83
C LEU A 317 -16.89 -10.90 28.37
N ALA A 318 -18.14 -10.99 27.92
CA ALA A 318 -18.53 -10.58 26.57
C ALA A 318 -18.24 -9.10 26.32
N ARG A 319 -18.50 -8.23 27.31
CA ARG A 319 -18.18 -6.80 27.26
C ARG A 319 -16.67 -6.56 27.15
N HIS A 320 -15.86 -7.12 28.05
CA HIS A 320 -14.40 -6.92 28.02
C HIS A 320 -13.78 -7.51 26.75
N THR A 321 -14.31 -8.62 26.23
CA THR A 321 -13.86 -9.21 24.96
C THR A 321 -14.14 -8.26 23.79
N ARG A 322 -15.27 -7.56 23.79
CA ARG A 322 -15.60 -6.55 22.77
C ARG A 322 -14.70 -5.31 22.89
N GLU A 323 -14.50 -4.80 24.11
CA GLU A 323 -13.61 -3.66 24.37
C GLU A 323 -12.15 -3.98 24.00
N LEU A 324 -11.69 -5.22 24.24
CA LEU A 324 -10.38 -5.72 23.80
C LEU A 324 -10.30 -5.77 22.27
N GLN A 325 -11.34 -6.28 21.60
CA GLN A 325 -11.39 -6.28 20.14
C GLN A 325 -11.30 -4.86 19.58
N GLU A 326 -12.07 -3.91 20.10
CA GLU A 326 -12.03 -2.50 19.69
C GLU A 326 -10.66 -1.87 19.93
N SER A 327 -10.02 -2.14 21.07
CA SER A 327 -8.70 -1.60 21.41
C SER A 327 -7.60 -2.17 20.51
N VAL A 328 -7.62 -3.48 20.23
CA VAL A 328 -6.69 -4.13 19.29
C VAL A 328 -6.91 -3.59 17.86
N MET A 329 -8.15 -3.32 17.47
CA MET A 329 -8.44 -2.66 16.20
C MET A 329 -7.83 -1.26 16.16
N GLY A 330 -7.96 -0.48 17.25
CA GLY A 330 -7.39 0.86 17.38
C GLY A 330 -5.87 0.90 17.16
N VAL A 331 -5.15 -0.16 17.56
CA VAL A 331 -3.70 -0.30 17.35
C VAL A 331 -3.31 -0.31 15.87
N ARG A 332 -4.19 -0.80 14.99
CA ARG A 332 -3.95 -0.90 13.53
C ARG A 332 -4.38 0.34 12.75
N MET A 333 -5.05 1.27 13.42
CA MET A 333 -5.59 2.46 12.78
C MET A 333 -4.50 3.51 12.53
N LEU A 334 -4.56 4.12 11.35
CA LEU A 334 -3.70 5.20 10.90
C LEU A 334 -4.57 6.36 10.39
N PRO A 335 -4.14 7.63 10.55
CA PRO A 335 -4.89 8.77 10.08
C PRO A 335 -4.95 8.82 8.55
N ILE A 336 -6.14 9.17 8.01
CA ILE A 336 -6.35 9.33 6.57
C ILE A 336 -5.50 10.44 5.95
N GLY A 337 -5.01 11.39 6.76
CA GLY A 337 -4.12 12.47 6.37
C GLY A 337 -2.92 12.00 5.54
N SER A 338 -2.36 10.83 5.85
CA SER A 338 -1.27 10.20 5.07
C SER A 338 -1.63 9.97 3.59
N VAL A 339 -2.90 9.65 3.29
CA VAL A 339 -3.42 9.55 1.93
C VAL A 339 -3.70 10.93 1.36
N PHE A 340 -4.25 11.84 2.18
CA PHE A 340 -4.66 13.17 1.75
C PHE A 340 -3.48 14.09 1.35
N ASN A 341 -2.34 13.95 2.01
CA ASN A 341 -1.12 14.74 1.75
C ASN A 341 -0.59 14.63 0.32
N ARG A 342 -0.98 13.59 -0.42
CA ARG A 342 -0.59 13.40 -1.83
C ARG A 342 -1.45 14.19 -2.81
N PHE A 343 -2.65 14.62 -2.42
CA PHE A 343 -3.59 15.30 -3.31
C PHE A 343 -3.22 16.74 -3.66
N PRO A 344 -2.69 17.59 -2.77
CA PRO A 344 -2.30 18.96 -3.13
C PRO A 344 -1.41 19.03 -4.37
N ARG A 345 -0.43 18.12 -4.46
CA ARG A 345 0.43 18.00 -5.64
C ARG A 345 -0.31 17.50 -6.88
N LEU A 346 -1.07 16.42 -6.75
CA LEU A 346 -1.86 15.88 -7.87
C LEU A 346 -2.80 16.94 -8.46
N VAL A 347 -3.45 17.73 -7.60
CA VAL A 347 -4.33 18.83 -8.01
C VAL A 347 -3.53 19.93 -8.72
N ARG A 348 -2.36 20.32 -8.19
CA ARG A 348 -1.48 21.31 -8.83
C ARG A 348 -1.00 20.87 -10.22
N ASP A 349 -0.59 19.62 -10.38
CA ASP A 349 -0.14 19.08 -11.67
C ASP A 349 -1.28 19.01 -12.69
N LEU A 350 -2.48 18.57 -12.25
CA LEU A 350 -3.66 18.50 -13.12
C LEU A 350 -4.19 19.88 -13.51
N THR A 351 -4.15 20.85 -12.60
CA THR A 351 -4.59 22.22 -12.88
C THR A 351 -3.69 22.91 -13.89
N GLN A 352 -2.37 22.76 -13.78
CA GLN A 352 -1.42 23.26 -14.78
C GLN A 352 -1.63 22.60 -16.14
N LYS A 353 -1.78 21.27 -16.17
CA LYS A 353 -1.95 20.52 -17.42
C LYS A 353 -3.26 20.84 -18.15
N LEU A 354 -4.34 21.06 -17.41
CA LEU A 354 -5.68 21.30 -17.96
C LEU A 354 -6.02 22.79 -18.07
N GLY A 355 -5.20 23.69 -17.53
CA GLY A 355 -5.46 25.13 -17.55
C GLY A 355 -6.66 25.57 -16.68
N LYS A 356 -6.96 24.83 -15.62
CA LYS A 356 -8.06 25.12 -14.68
C LYS A 356 -7.51 25.69 -13.37
N GLN A 357 -8.28 26.52 -12.69
CA GLN A 357 -7.94 27.04 -11.35
C GLN A 357 -8.78 26.30 -10.31
N VAL A 358 -8.15 25.66 -9.33
CA VAL A 358 -8.82 24.83 -8.32
C VAL A 358 -8.22 25.09 -6.94
N LYS A 359 -9.08 25.30 -5.96
CA LYS A 359 -8.75 25.34 -4.54
C LYS A 359 -9.13 24.00 -3.91
N LEU A 360 -8.15 23.32 -3.31
CA LEU A 360 -8.35 22.07 -2.59
C LEU A 360 -8.59 22.38 -1.09
N GLU A 361 -9.63 21.79 -0.53
CA GLU A 361 -9.95 21.84 0.91
C GLU A 361 -9.94 20.42 1.48
N LEU A 362 -9.07 20.19 2.48
CA LEU A 362 -8.96 18.92 3.19
C LEU A 362 -9.62 19.07 4.56
N VAL A 363 -10.55 18.17 4.90
CA VAL A 363 -11.29 18.20 6.17
C VAL A 363 -11.26 16.81 6.80
N GLY A 364 -10.98 16.75 8.11
CA GLY A 364 -11.01 15.49 8.85
C GLY A 364 -9.82 14.57 8.59
N GLU A 365 -8.64 15.12 8.31
CA GLU A 365 -7.38 14.39 8.11
C GLU A 365 -7.00 13.45 9.27
N GLN A 366 -7.48 13.76 10.48
CA GLN A 366 -7.25 12.97 11.69
C GLN A 366 -8.18 11.73 11.80
N THR A 367 -9.09 11.56 10.84
CA THR A 367 -10.00 10.39 10.82
C THR A 367 -9.17 9.12 10.67
N GLU A 368 -9.37 8.19 11.59
CA GLU A 368 -8.59 6.95 11.71
C GLU A 368 -9.17 5.84 10.82
N LEU A 369 -8.31 5.18 10.03
CA LEU A 369 -8.67 4.03 9.18
C LEU A 369 -7.65 2.89 9.34
N ASP A 370 -8.11 1.66 9.13
CA ASP A 370 -7.26 0.47 9.13
C ASP A 370 -6.18 0.57 8.04
N LYS A 371 -4.92 0.22 8.35
CA LYS A 371 -3.79 0.26 7.40
C LYS A 371 -4.10 -0.38 6.04
N THR A 372 -4.76 -1.56 6.01
CA THR A 372 -5.07 -2.22 4.73
C THR A 372 -6.18 -1.52 3.95
N VAL A 373 -7.11 -0.88 4.64
CA VAL A 373 -8.13 -0.03 4.00
C VAL A 373 -7.47 1.24 3.45
N LEU A 374 -6.57 1.85 4.22
CA LEU A 374 -5.84 3.06 3.86
C LEU A 374 -4.97 2.89 2.60
N GLU A 375 -4.26 1.77 2.48
CA GLU A 375 -3.45 1.45 1.29
C GLU A 375 -4.32 1.29 0.03
N LYS A 376 -5.49 0.67 0.18
CA LYS A 376 -6.40 0.36 -0.94
C LYS A 376 -7.34 1.51 -1.31
N ILE A 377 -7.67 2.43 -0.39
CA ILE A 377 -8.60 3.54 -0.64
C ILE A 377 -7.95 4.67 -1.46
N GLY A 378 -6.62 4.75 -1.48
CA GLY A 378 -5.89 5.76 -2.23
C GLY A 378 -6.23 5.80 -3.72
N ASP A 379 -6.24 4.64 -4.38
CA ASP A 379 -6.51 4.51 -5.81
C ASP A 379 -7.93 5.00 -6.20
N PRO A 380 -9.03 4.56 -5.52
CA PRO A 380 -10.35 5.14 -5.68
C PRO A 380 -10.41 6.66 -5.57
N LEU A 381 -9.76 7.23 -4.53
CA LEU A 381 -9.79 8.67 -4.29
C LEU A 381 -9.05 9.46 -5.37
N VAL A 382 -7.88 8.99 -5.81
CA VAL A 382 -7.14 9.56 -6.95
C VAL A 382 -8.01 9.65 -8.19
N HIS A 383 -8.78 8.60 -8.45
CA HIS A 383 -9.66 8.57 -9.60
C HIS A 383 -10.83 9.56 -9.47
N LEU A 384 -11.47 9.66 -8.29
CA LEU A 384 -12.55 10.61 -8.04
C LEU A 384 -12.06 12.07 -8.14
N VAL A 385 -10.91 12.38 -7.55
CA VAL A 385 -10.28 13.71 -7.63
C VAL A 385 -9.97 14.08 -9.08
N ARG A 386 -9.41 13.14 -9.86
CA ARG A 386 -9.14 13.37 -11.28
C ARG A 386 -10.44 13.66 -12.06
N ASN A 387 -11.49 12.88 -11.84
CA ASN A 387 -12.76 13.09 -12.53
C ASN A 387 -13.41 14.43 -12.19
N ALA A 388 -13.32 14.84 -10.91
CA ALA A 388 -13.77 16.16 -10.48
C ALA A 388 -13.02 17.27 -11.23
N ILE A 389 -11.70 17.16 -11.39
CA ILE A 389 -10.91 18.20 -12.08
C ILE A 389 -11.09 18.14 -13.60
N ASP A 390 -11.06 16.96 -14.22
CA ASP A 390 -11.11 16.81 -15.68
C ASP A 390 -12.51 17.08 -16.24
N HIS A 391 -13.54 16.49 -15.64
CA HIS A 391 -14.91 16.54 -16.15
C HIS A 391 -15.88 17.35 -15.30
N GLY A 392 -15.70 17.40 -13.98
CA GLY A 392 -16.59 18.14 -13.07
C GLY A 392 -16.42 19.65 -13.21
N LEU A 393 -15.21 20.14 -12.97
CA LEU A 393 -14.88 21.56 -12.93
C LEU A 393 -14.77 22.15 -14.34
N GLU A 394 -15.47 23.26 -14.54
CA GLU A 394 -15.53 24.00 -15.81
C GLU A 394 -14.29 24.90 -15.99
N MET A 395 -14.00 25.31 -17.22
CA MET A 395 -12.95 26.31 -17.47
C MET A 395 -13.32 27.67 -16.85
N PRO A 396 -12.34 28.51 -16.44
CA PRO A 396 -12.60 29.81 -15.80
C PRO A 396 -13.58 30.70 -16.57
N ASP A 397 -13.51 30.72 -17.90
CA ASP A 397 -14.43 31.49 -18.74
C ASP A 397 -15.88 31.01 -18.67
N ARG A 398 -16.09 29.69 -18.65
CA ARG A 398 -17.42 29.09 -18.50
C ARG A 398 -17.97 29.30 -17.09
N ARG A 399 -17.11 29.22 -16.07
CA ARG A 399 -17.50 29.51 -14.68
C ARG A 399 -17.97 30.95 -14.52
N ARG A 400 -17.24 31.92 -15.08
CA ARG A 400 -17.66 33.33 -15.11
C ARG A 400 -19.00 33.53 -15.83
N ALA A 401 -19.20 32.87 -16.97
CA ALA A 401 -20.48 32.91 -17.70
C ALA A 401 -21.64 32.32 -16.89
N ALA A 402 -21.37 31.33 -16.03
CA ALA A 402 -22.34 30.73 -15.12
C ALA A 402 -22.51 31.48 -13.78
N GLY A 403 -21.81 32.62 -13.58
CA GLY A 403 -21.88 33.40 -12.34
C GLY A 403 -21.11 32.81 -11.16
N LYS A 404 -20.20 31.87 -11.41
CA LYS A 404 -19.36 31.22 -10.39
C LYS A 404 -17.99 31.90 -10.28
N SER A 405 -17.29 31.63 -9.17
CA SER A 405 -15.87 31.97 -8.98
C SER A 405 -15.01 31.39 -10.11
N ASP A 406 -13.97 32.11 -10.53
CA ASP A 406 -12.98 31.64 -11.52
C ASP A 406 -12.21 30.40 -11.02
N THR A 407 -11.96 30.35 -9.71
CA THR A 407 -11.39 29.22 -8.99
C THR A 407 -12.50 28.25 -8.58
N GLY A 408 -12.39 26.99 -9.03
CA GLY A 408 -13.26 25.90 -8.61
C GLY A 408 -12.91 25.37 -7.22
N ALA A 409 -13.89 24.89 -6.47
CA ALA A 409 -13.69 24.30 -5.15
C ALA A 409 -13.74 22.77 -5.24
N LEU A 410 -12.71 22.11 -4.70
CA LEU A 410 -12.65 20.67 -4.51
C LEU A 410 -12.44 20.39 -3.03
N ARG A 411 -13.35 19.65 -2.40
CA ARG A 411 -13.30 19.31 -0.97
C ARG A 411 -13.19 17.81 -0.80
N LEU A 412 -12.21 17.38 -0.01
CA LEU A 412 -12.06 16.01 0.46
C LEU A 412 -12.30 16.00 1.96
N GLU A 413 -13.31 15.26 2.38
CA GLU A 413 -13.75 15.25 3.77
C GLU A 413 -13.87 13.82 4.30
N ALA A 414 -13.36 13.55 5.49
CA ALA A 414 -13.50 12.27 6.17
C ALA A 414 -14.09 12.47 7.57
N PHE A 415 -15.04 11.63 7.96
CA PHE A 415 -15.65 11.67 9.29
C PHE A 415 -16.26 10.32 9.68
N HIS A 416 -16.52 10.13 10.98
CA HIS A 416 -17.22 8.94 11.49
C HIS A 416 -18.73 9.18 11.53
N ARG A 417 -19.52 8.25 11.01
CA ARG A 417 -20.99 8.29 11.07
C ARG A 417 -21.57 6.89 11.24
N GLY A 418 -22.27 6.66 12.35
CA GLY A 418 -23.04 5.43 12.59
C GLY A 418 -22.19 4.15 12.55
N GLY A 419 -20.97 4.18 13.11
CA GLY A 419 -20.05 3.04 13.11
C GLY A 419 -19.30 2.80 11.80
N ASN A 420 -19.49 3.68 10.80
CA ASN A 420 -18.77 3.67 9.54
C ASN A 420 -17.88 4.91 9.42
N ILE A 421 -16.80 4.77 8.66
CA ILE A 421 -16.02 5.91 8.15
C ILE A 421 -16.67 6.35 6.84
N VAL A 422 -16.96 7.64 6.74
CA VAL A 422 -17.48 8.25 5.52
C VAL A 422 -16.40 9.15 4.94
N VAL A 423 -16.07 8.95 3.67
CA VAL A 423 -15.14 9.78 2.90
C VAL A 423 -15.91 10.40 1.74
N GLU A 424 -15.99 11.72 1.72
CA GLU A 424 -16.69 12.50 0.71
C GLU A 424 -15.70 13.25 -0.19
N VAL A 425 -15.92 13.17 -1.50
CA VAL A 425 -15.23 13.97 -2.52
C VAL A 425 -16.27 14.85 -3.18
N SER A 426 -16.19 16.16 -2.95
CA SER A 426 -17.16 17.15 -3.42
C SER A 426 -16.50 18.18 -4.33
N ASP A 427 -17.16 18.51 -5.44
CA ASP A 427 -16.79 19.62 -6.32
C ASP A 427 -17.96 20.59 -6.53
N ASP A 428 -17.66 21.83 -6.93
CA ASP A 428 -18.66 22.86 -7.26
C ASP A 428 -18.85 23.05 -8.78
N GLY A 429 -18.58 21.99 -9.55
CA GLY A 429 -18.56 21.99 -11.00
C GLY A 429 -19.93 22.03 -11.68
N ALA A 430 -19.97 21.62 -12.95
CA ALA A 430 -21.21 21.58 -13.73
C ALA A 430 -22.20 20.52 -13.25
N GLY A 431 -21.75 19.56 -12.44
CA GLY A 431 -22.52 18.37 -12.08
C GLY A 431 -22.63 17.38 -13.25
N LEU A 432 -23.37 16.29 -13.03
CA LEU A 432 -23.57 15.23 -13.99
C LEU A 432 -24.58 15.64 -15.07
N ASN A 433 -24.22 15.46 -16.34
CA ASN A 433 -25.13 15.70 -17.46
C ASN A 433 -26.11 14.53 -17.60
N ARG A 434 -27.31 14.70 -17.04
CA ARG A 434 -28.40 13.73 -17.06
C ARG A 434 -28.76 13.28 -18.49
N GLU A 435 -28.91 14.23 -19.41
CA GLU A 435 -29.30 13.92 -20.80
C GLU A 435 -28.26 13.06 -21.51
N ALA A 436 -26.97 13.38 -21.33
CA ALA A 436 -25.87 12.60 -21.91
C ALA A 436 -25.79 11.18 -21.33
N ILE A 437 -26.01 11.01 -20.02
CA ILE A 437 -26.02 9.71 -19.35
C ILE A 437 -27.19 8.87 -19.86
N VAL A 438 -28.41 9.42 -19.89
CA VAL A 438 -29.61 8.74 -20.38
C VAL A 438 -29.46 8.35 -21.85
N ALA A 439 -28.98 9.25 -22.70
CA ALA A 439 -28.75 8.96 -24.12
C ALA A 439 -27.74 7.80 -24.31
N LYS A 440 -26.65 7.79 -23.53
CA LYS A 440 -25.65 6.73 -23.59
C LYS A 440 -26.15 5.40 -23.02
N ALA A 441 -26.99 5.44 -21.99
CA ALA A 441 -27.65 4.26 -21.42
C ALA A 441 -28.66 3.65 -22.40
N LEU A 442 -29.44 4.47 -23.11
CA LEU A 442 -30.34 4.04 -24.18
C LEU A 442 -29.56 3.39 -25.34
N GLN A 443 -28.47 4.02 -25.79
CA GLN A 443 -27.63 3.49 -26.86
C GLN A 443 -27.07 2.09 -26.53
N ARG A 444 -26.82 1.83 -25.25
CA ARG A 444 -26.29 0.55 -24.76
C ARG A 444 -27.37 -0.47 -24.37
N GLY A 445 -28.65 -0.10 -24.46
CA GLY A 445 -29.76 -0.96 -24.06
C GLY A 445 -29.83 -1.22 -22.56
N LEU A 446 -29.27 -0.33 -21.72
CA LEU A 446 -29.33 -0.45 -20.26
C LEU A 446 -30.69 0.00 -19.71
N ILE A 447 -31.39 0.88 -20.43
CA ILE A 447 -32.69 1.44 -20.06
C ILE A 447 -33.60 1.47 -21.29
N ALA A 448 -34.92 1.43 -21.11
CA ALA A 448 -35.87 1.50 -22.21
C ALA A 448 -36.28 2.96 -22.50
N SER A 449 -36.65 3.25 -23.76
CA SER A 449 -37.19 4.56 -24.13
C SER A 449 -38.52 4.82 -23.40
N GLY A 450 -38.49 5.67 -22.37
CA GLY A 450 -39.66 6.02 -21.57
C GLY A 450 -39.52 5.77 -20.07
N ASP A 451 -38.44 5.14 -19.60
CA ASP A 451 -38.20 4.94 -18.17
C ASP A 451 -38.04 6.28 -17.44
N GLN A 452 -38.88 6.50 -16.43
CA GLN A 452 -38.78 7.66 -15.53
C GLN A 452 -37.85 7.33 -14.36
N LEU A 453 -36.55 7.55 -14.57
CA LEU A 453 -35.54 7.35 -13.52
C LEU A 453 -35.38 8.59 -12.65
N SER A 454 -35.18 8.42 -11.34
CA SER A 454 -34.77 9.52 -10.45
C SER A 454 -33.34 9.99 -10.80
N ASP A 455 -32.95 11.19 -10.34
CA ASP A 455 -31.57 11.68 -10.54
C ASP A 455 -30.52 10.72 -9.94
N GLU A 456 -30.84 10.12 -8.81
CA GLU A 456 -29.99 9.13 -8.13
C GLU A 456 -29.85 7.85 -8.95
N GLN A 457 -30.96 7.35 -9.52
CA GLN A 457 -30.93 6.18 -10.41
C GLN A 457 -30.16 6.44 -11.70
N VAL A 458 -30.21 7.67 -12.24
CA VAL A 458 -29.40 8.05 -13.41
C VAL A 458 -27.92 8.10 -13.04
N ALA A 459 -27.57 8.66 -11.88
CA ALA A 459 -26.18 8.71 -11.41
C ALA A 459 -25.59 7.30 -11.18
N GLU A 460 -26.39 6.36 -10.68
CA GLU A 460 -26.01 4.95 -10.51
C GLU A 460 -25.56 4.26 -11.80
N LEU A 461 -26.10 4.66 -12.96
CA LEU A 461 -25.72 4.09 -14.26
C LEU A 461 -24.24 4.30 -14.60
N ILE A 462 -23.59 5.31 -13.99
CA ILE A 462 -22.17 5.62 -14.20
C ILE A 462 -21.26 4.48 -13.74
N PHE A 463 -21.70 3.69 -12.75
CA PHE A 463 -20.92 2.56 -12.24
C PHE A 463 -21.07 1.29 -13.09
N GLN A 464 -21.88 1.30 -14.14
CA GLN A 464 -22.04 0.14 -15.00
C GLN A 464 -20.74 -0.15 -15.77
N PRO A 465 -20.37 -1.44 -15.96
CA PRO A 465 -19.13 -1.81 -16.63
C PRO A 465 -18.95 -1.14 -17.99
N GLY A 466 -17.80 -0.50 -18.16
CA GLY A 466 -17.45 0.22 -19.38
C GLY A 466 -18.29 1.48 -19.66
N PHE A 467 -19.12 1.95 -18.72
CA PHE A 467 -19.88 3.21 -18.83
C PHE A 467 -18.93 4.40 -18.63
N SER A 468 -18.08 4.66 -19.64
CA SER A 468 -17.29 5.89 -19.70
C SER A 468 -17.87 6.79 -20.78
N THR A 469 -18.05 8.08 -20.47
CA THR A 469 -18.59 9.07 -21.40
C THR A 469 -17.58 9.51 -22.48
N ALA A 470 -16.28 9.24 -22.29
CA ALA A 470 -15.23 9.64 -23.23
C ALA A 470 -15.27 8.85 -24.55
N ALA A 471 -15.21 9.58 -25.67
CA ALA A 471 -15.14 9.02 -27.03
C ALA A 471 -13.71 8.69 -27.49
N VAL A 472 -12.70 9.09 -26.71
CA VAL A 472 -11.28 8.90 -27.00
C VAL A 472 -10.58 8.40 -25.73
N ALA A 473 -9.87 7.28 -25.82
CA ALA A 473 -8.95 6.86 -24.78
C ALA A 473 -7.79 7.88 -24.75
N THR A 474 -7.71 8.71 -23.71
CA THR A 474 -6.57 9.60 -23.53
C THR A 474 -5.35 8.76 -23.11
N ASP A 475 -4.20 9.02 -23.75
CA ASP A 475 -2.93 8.30 -23.61
C ASP A 475 -2.33 8.27 -22.18
N LEU A 476 -2.99 8.89 -21.20
CA LEU A 476 -2.53 8.94 -19.81
C LEU A 476 -2.98 7.75 -18.94
N SER A 477 -3.78 6.84 -19.50
CA SER A 477 -4.39 5.75 -18.73
C SER A 477 -4.00 4.38 -19.28
N GLY A 478 -2.77 3.96 -19.02
CA GLY A 478 -2.26 2.62 -19.35
C GLY A 478 -2.95 1.45 -18.62
N ARG A 479 -4.13 1.65 -17.98
CA ARG A 479 -4.89 0.58 -17.29
C ARG A 479 -6.42 0.61 -17.45
N GLY A 480 -7.00 1.48 -18.28
CA GLY A 480 -8.44 1.38 -18.60
C GLY A 480 -9.37 1.44 -17.38
N VAL A 481 -9.16 2.39 -16.47
CA VAL A 481 -9.89 2.49 -15.19
C VAL A 481 -11.15 3.34 -15.38
N GLY A 482 -12.33 2.73 -15.25
CA GLY A 482 -13.63 3.40 -15.23
C GLY A 482 -14.21 3.50 -13.81
N MET A 483 -15.40 4.09 -13.68
CA MET A 483 -16.08 4.20 -12.38
C MET A 483 -16.54 2.85 -11.82
N ASP A 484 -16.71 1.85 -12.69
CA ASP A 484 -16.90 0.45 -12.33
C ASP A 484 -15.74 -0.12 -11.49
N VAL A 485 -14.50 0.28 -11.77
CA VAL A 485 -13.33 -0.11 -10.97
C VAL A 485 -13.37 0.52 -9.59
N VAL A 486 -13.76 1.79 -9.48
CA VAL A 486 -13.92 2.46 -8.18
C VAL A 486 -14.97 1.75 -7.33
N ARG A 487 -16.14 1.42 -7.90
CA ARG A 487 -17.17 0.65 -7.19
C ARG A 487 -16.65 -0.71 -6.72
N ARG A 488 -15.94 -1.44 -7.59
CA ARG A 488 -15.38 -2.75 -7.23
C ARG A 488 -14.35 -2.63 -6.11
N ASN A 489 -13.40 -1.70 -6.21
CA ASN A 489 -12.38 -1.50 -5.18
C ASN A 489 -12.99 -1.13 -3.82
N VAL A 490 -14.03 -0.29 -3.80
CA VAL A 490 -14.76 0.06 -2.57
C VAL A 490 -15.55 -1.15 -2.03
N SER A 491 -16.17 -1.93 -2.90
CA SER A 491 -16.92 -3.15 -2.50
C SER A 491 -15.98 -4.24 -1.95
N ASP A 492 -14.79 -4.38 -2.51
CA ASP A 492 -13.75 -5.31 -2.03
C ASP A 492 -13.22 -4.91 -0.63
N LEU A 493 -13.42 -3.66 -0.22
CA LEU A 493 -13.18 -3.17 1.14
C LEU A 493 -14.37 -3.36 2.08
N GLY A 494 -15.46 -3.99 1.61
CA GLY A 494 -16.71 -4.13 2.36
C GLY A 494 -17.50 -2.83 2.47
N GLY A 495 -17.16 -1.83 1.65
CA GLY A 495 -17.82 -0.53 1.64
C GLY A 495 -18.86 -0.36 0.54
N ALA A 496 -19.49 0.80 0.52
CA ALA A 496 -20.41 1.24 -0.52
C ALA A 496 -20.00 2.62 -1.05
N VAL A 497 -20.30 2.89 -2.33
CA VAL A 497 -20.11 4.20 -2.95
C VAL A 497 -21.43 4.71 -3.51
N ALA A 498 -21.78 5.94 -3.16
CA ALA A 498 -22.96 6.65 -3.63
C ALA A 498 -22.58 7.96 -4.31
N ILE A 499 -23.44 8.46 -5.21
CA ILE A 499 -23.24 9.73 -5.90
C ILE A 499 -24.47 10.60 -5.71
N ARG A 500 -24.25 11.88 -5.40
CA ARG A 500 -25.26 12.93 -5.45
C ARG A 500 -24.74 14.04 -6.34
N SER A 501 -25.53 14.45 -7.33
CA SER A 501 -25.14 15.56 -8.21
C SER A 501 -26.34 16.43 -8.50
N ARG A 502 -26.09 17.74 -8.61
CA ARG A 502 -27.09 18.72 -9.04
C ARG A 502 -26.50 19.54 -10.18
N PRO A 503 -27.19 19.63 -11.34
CA PRO A 503 -26.71 20.43 -12.47
C PRO A 503 -26.39 21.87 -12.04
N GLY A 504 -25.21 22.35 -12.41
CA GLY A 504 -24.70 23.68 -12.06
C GLY A 504 -24.20 23.84 -10.62
N HIS A 505 -24.41 22.86 -9.73
CA HIS A 505 -23.97 22.92 -8.32
C HIS A 505 -22.87 21.91 -7.97
N GLY A 506 -22.49 21.04 -8.91
CA GLY A 506 -21.39 20.09 -8.76
C GLY A 506 -21.84 18.68 -8.38
N THR A 507 -20.88 17.88 -7.92
CA THR A 507 -21.06 16.47 -7.60
C THR A 507 -20.40 16.13 -6.27
N VAL A 508 -21.05 15.24 -5.51
CA VAL A 508 -20.56 14.67 -4.26
C VAL A 508 -20.54 13.15 -4.40
N PHE A 509 -19.36 12.57 -4.29
CA PHE A 509 -19.16 11.13 -4.15
C PHE A 509 -19.00 10.80 -2.66
N THR A 510 -19.82 9.88 -2.15
CA THR A 510 -19.77 9.45 -0.76
C THR A 510 -19.33 7.99 -0.72
N ILE A 511 -18.15 7.72 -0.17
CA ILE A 511 -17.65 6.38 0.12
C ILE A 511 -17.93 6.07 1.60
N THR A 512 -18.60 4.97 1.88
CA THR A 512 -18.87 4.49 3.24
C THR A 512 -18.10 3.19 3.46
N LEU A 513 -17.23 3.16 4.47
CA LEU A 513 -16.39 2.02 4.82
C LEU A 513 -16.69 1.58 6.27
N PRO A 514 -16.74 0.27 6.54
CA PRO A 514 -16.88 -0.22 7.91
C PRO A 514 -15.62 0.09 8.73
N LEU A 515 -15.78 0.35 10.03
CA LEU A 515 -14.67 0.67 10.95
C LEU A 515 -13.79 -0.55 11.30
N THR A 516 -14.22 -1.78 10.98
CA THR A 516 -13.62 -3.03 11.48
C THR A 516 -13.17 -3.98 10.37
N LEU A 517 -12.37 -4.99 10.73
CA LEU A 517 -12.28 -6.25 9.97
C LEU A 517 -13.70 -6.64 9.54
N ALA A 518 -13.92 -6.98 8.27
CA ALA A 518 -15.27 -7.17 7.72
C ALA A 518 -16.11 -8.12 8.59
N ILE A 519 -16.92 -7.57 9.50
CA ILE A 519 -17.95 -8.30 10.23
C ILE A 519 -19.20 -8.17 9.39
N ILE A 520 -19.79 -9.30 9.02
CA ILE A 520 -21.04 -9.33 8.28
C ILE A 520 -22.12 -9.87 9.20
N ASP A 521 -23.21 -9.12 9.33
CA ASP A 521 -24.45 -9.65 9.89
C ASP A 521 -25.04 -10.63 8.88
N GLY A 522 -25.17 -11.89 9.29
CA GLY A 522 -25.57 -12.96 8.40
C GLY A 522 -26.63 -13.87 8.99
N LEU A 523 -27.45 -14.43 8.11
CA LEU A 523 -28.37 -15.50 8.41
C LEU A 523 -27.69 -16.84 8.09
N THR A 524 -27.58 -17.70 9.09
CA THR A 524 -26.98 -19.03 8.93
C THR A 524 -28.01 -19.99 8.37
N ALA A 525 -27.73 -20.50 7.17
CA ALA A 525 -28.55 -21.47 6.46
C ALA A 525 -27.84 -22.82 6.41
N ALA A 526 -28.60 -23.89 6.67
CA ALA A 526 -28.14 -25.27 6.57
C ALA A 526 -28.33 -25.79 5.13
N VAL A 527 -27.33 -26.50 4.61
CA VAL A 527 -27.37 -27.17 3.31
C VAL A 527 -26.66 -28.53 3.44
N GLY A 528 -27.42 -29.59 3.68
CA GLY A 528 -26.91 -30.91 4.04
C GLY A 528 -26.21 -30.88 5.39
N SER A 529 -24.95 -31.33 5.41
CA SER A 529 -24.06 -31.23 6.58
C SER A 529 -23.38 -29.86 6.73
N GLU A 530 -23.50 -28.99 5.74
CA GLU A 530 -22.73 -27.75 5.64
C GLU A 530 -23.54 -26.52 6.09
N HIS A 531 -22.82 -25.52 6.59
CA HIS A 531 -23.39 -24.25 7.01
C HIS A 531 -22.92 -23.11 6.10
N TYR A 532 -23.87 -22.31 5.63
CA TYR A 532 -23.63 -21.13 4.82
C TYR A 532 -24.16 -19.88 5.50
N ILE A 533 -23.46 -18.76 5.33
CA ILE A 533 -23.89 -17.47 5.85
C ILE A 533 -24.35 -16.61 4.68
N VAL A 534 -25.63 -16.25 4.69
CA VAL A 534 -26.21 -15.34 3.71
C VAL A 534 -26.25 -13.94 4.33
N PRO A 535 -25.59 -12.93 3.72
CA PRO A 535 -25.58 -11.57 4.26
C PRO A 535 -27.00 -11.02 4.44
N LEU A 536 -27.33 -10.54 5.64
CA LEU A 536 -28.68 -10.06 5.95
C LEU A 536 -29.10 -8.88 5.08
N VAL A 537 -28.17 -8.01 4.73
CA VAL A 537 -28.40 -6.86 3.83
C VAL A 537 -28.88 -7.26 2.44
N SER A 538 -28.60 -8.50 2.02
CA SER A 538 -29.04 -9.04 0.73
C SER A 538 -30.34 -9.83 0.82
N ILE A 539 -30.86 -10.10 2.02
CA ILE A 539 -32.07 -10.89 2.22
C ILE A 539 -33.29 -9.97 2.21
N ILE A 540 -34.24 -10.26 1.32
CA ILE A 540 -35.54 -9.59 1.31
C ILE A 540 -36.50 -10.32 2.26
N GLU A 541 -36.62 -11.63 2.07
CA GLU A 541 -37.57 -12.46 2.83
C GLU A 541 -37.18 -13.94 2.74
N SER A 542 -37.60 -14.75 3.70
CA SER A 542 -37.45 -16.22 3.66
C SER A 542 -38.81 -16.89 3.67
N VAL A 543 -39.08 -17.78 2.71
CA VAL A 543 -40.39 -18.37 2.48
C VAL A 543 -40.29 -19.86 2.19
N GLN A 544 -41.25 -20.63 2.68
CA GLN A 544 -41.41 -22.02 2.27
C GLN A 544 -42.27 -22.07 1.00
N ALA A 545 -41.78 -22.76 -0.03
CA ALA A 545 -42.46 -22.82 -1.31
C ALA A 545 -43.71 -23.70 -1.24
N ARG A 546 -44.82 -23.24 -1.82
CA ARG A 546 -45.96 -24.11 -2.14
C ARG A 546 -45.74 -24.74 -3.51
N PRO A 547 -46.20 -25.99 -3.75
CA PRO A 547 -46.02 -26.66 -5.04
C PRO A 547 -46.51 -25.83 -6.24
N GLU A 548 -47.60 -25.10 -6.06
CA GLU A 548 -48.23 -24.25 -7.08
C GLU A 548 -47.40 -23.02 -7.48
N ALA A 549 -46.46 -22.60 -6.63
CA ALA A 549 -45.61 -21.43 -6.85
C ALA A 549 -44.31 -21.78 -7.58
N VAL A 550 -44.00 -23.07 -7.78
CA VAL A 550 -42.77 -23.52 -8.45
C VAL A 550 -43.09 -23.93 -9.88
N HIS A 551 -42.43 -23.29 -10.84
CA HIS A 551 -42.63 -23.54 -12.26
C HIS A 551 -41.32 -23.98 -12.91
N ARG A 552 -41.38 -25.06 -13.70
CA ARG A 552 -40.24 -25.51 -14.51
C ARG A 552 -40.31 -24.93 -15.91
N VAL A 553 -39.20 -24.39 -16.38
CA VAL A 553 -39.09 -23.78 -17.72
C VAL A 553 -38.45 -24.76 -18.69
N THR A 554 -38.92 -24.74 -19.93
CA THR A 554 -38.32 -25.49 -21.05
C THR A 554 -36.87 -25.01 -21.25
N GLY A 555 -35.88 -25.87 -20.96
CA GLY A 555 -34.46 -25.51 -20.96
C GLY A 555 -33.71 -25.74 -19.65
N GLY A 556 -34.36 -26.29 -18.61
CA GLY A 556 -33.67 -26.82 -17.42
C GLY A 556 -33.52 -25.84 -16.24
N GLY A 557 -34.40 -24.86 -16.13
CA GLY A 557 -34.43 -23.92 -14.99
C GLY A 557 -35.74 -23.99 -14.19
N GLU A 558 -35.66 -23.70 -12.90
CA GLU A 558 -36.80 -23.59 -11.99
C GLU A 558 -37.04 -22.12 -11.63
N LEU A 559 -38.29 -21.71 -11.70
CA LEU A 559 -38.76 -20.38 -11.32
C LEU A 559 -39.68 -20.50 -10.12
N PHE A 560 -39.50 -19.61 -9.15
CA PHE A 560 -40.38 -19.44 -8.00
C PHE A 560 -41.19 -18.17 -8.18
N ARG A 561 -42.52 -18.29 -8.15
CA ARG A 561 -43.43 -17.15 -8.17
C ARG A 561 -43.47 -16.52 -6.79
N PHE A 562 -42.76 -15.41 -6.63
CA PHE A 562 -42.78 -14.59 -5.43
C PHE A 562 -43.67 -13.37 -5.66
N ARG A 563 -44.85 -13.39 -5.04
CA ARG A 563 -45.91 -12.38 -5.27
C ARG A 563 -46.30 -12.36 -6.76
N ASP A 564 -46.05 -11.25 -7.46
CA ASP A 564 -46.38 -11.08 -8.89
C ASP A 564 -45.18 -11.26 -9.82
N GLU A 565 -44.03 -11.68 -9.29
CA GLU A 565 -42.80 -11.83 -10.06
C GLU A 565 -42.28 -13.27 -10.05
N TYR A 566 -41.58 -13.66 -11.13
CA TYR A 566 -40.93 -14.96 -11.25
C TYR A 566 -39.43 -14.84 -10.99
N LEU A 567 -38.96 -15.44 -9.90
CA LEU A 567 -37.57 -15.43 -9.49
C LEU A 567 -36.88 -16.74 -9.86
N PRO A 568 -35.63 -16.72 -10.36
CA PRO A 568 -34.88 -17.94 -10.57
C PRO A 568 -34.52 -18.61 -9.24
N VAL A 569 -34.72 -19.93 -9.17
CA VAL A 569 -34.31 -20.74 -8.02
C VAL A 569 -32.86 -21.18 -8.20
N LEU A 570 -32.03 -20.92 -7.19
CA LEU A 570 -30.63 -21.29 -7.09
C LEU A 570 -30.48 -22.35 -6.00
N ARG A 571 -30.10 -23.57 -6.39
CA ARG A 571 -29.92 -24.68 -5.46
C ARG A 571 -28.50 -24.66 -4.90
N LEU A 572 -28.32 -24.20 -3.66
CA LEU A 572 -26.98 -24.10 -3.06
C LEU A 572 -26.25 -25.44 -3.05
N HIS A 573 -26.96 -26.55 -2.79
CA HIS A 573 -26.35 -27.88 -2.80
C HIS A 573 -25.78 -28.29 -4.17
N GLN A 574 -26.41 -27.86 -5.28
CA GLN A 574 -25.93 -28.18 -6.63
C GLN A 574 -24.75 -27.30 -7.01
N LEU A 575 -24.79 -26.02 -6.61
CA LEU A 575 -23.76 -25.04 -6.92
C LEU A 575 -22.45 -25.35 -6.19
N PHE A 576 -22.54 -25.82 -4.94
CA PHE A 576 -21.37 -26.10 -4.11
C PHE A 576 -21.08 -27.59 -3.89
N GLY A 577 -21.90 -28.48 -4.46
CA GLY A 577 -21.68 -29.93 -4.39
C GLY A 577 -21.91 -30.53 -3.00
N CYS A 578 -22.86 -29.98 -2.22
CA CYS A 578 -23.16 -30.46 -0.87
C CYS A 578 -23.91 -31.80 -0.92
N ALA A 579 -23.42 -32.79 -0.17
CA ALA A 579 -24.09 -34.09 -0.03
C ALA A 579 -25.19 -34.05 1.04
N GLY A 580 -26.26 -34.81 0.83
CA GLY A 580 -27.33 -34.99 1.83
C GLY A 580 -28.26 -33.79 2.00
N ALA A 581 -28.17 -32.77 1.15
CA ALA A 581 -29.04 -31.61 1.20
C ALA A 581 -30.42 -31.88 0.59
N GLN A 582 -31.41 -31.06 0.96
CA GLN A 582 -32.78 -31.20 0.50
C GLN A 582 -32.89 -30.87 -1.00
N ALA A 583 -33.34 -31.85 -1.78
CA ALA A 583 -33.48 -31.76 -3.23
C ALA A 583 -34.89 -31.31 -3.67
N VAL A 584 -35.88 -31.40 -2.80
CA VAL A 584 -37.26 -31.01 -3.10
C VAL A 584 -37.46 -29.55 -2.67
N ILE A 585 -37.89 -28.67 -3.58
CA ILE A 585 -38.01 -27.23 -3.29
C ILE A 585 -39.08 -26.99 -2.21
N GLU A 586 -40.16 -27.77 -2.26
CA GLU A 586 -41.32 -27.68 -1.38
C GLU A 586 -41.01 -28.12 0.05
N GLU A 587 -40.00 -28.97 0.23
CA GLU A 587 -39.58 -29.48 1.53
C GLU A 587 -38.40 -28.68 2.12
N GLY A 588 -37.81 -27.76 1.34
CA GLY A 588 -36.78 -26.84 1.80
C GLY A 588 -37.32 -25.43 2.06
N LEU A 589 -36.42 -24.50 2.28
CA LEU A 589 -36.71 -23.08 2.44
C LEU A 589 -36.08 -22.27 1.31
N LEU A 590 -36.81 -21.29 0.78
CA LEU A 590 -36.31 -20.33 -0.18
C LEU A 590 -35.96 -19.01 0.51
N ILE A 591 -34.70 -18.59 0.41
CA ILE A 591 -34.26 -17.26 0.84
C ILE A 591 -34.28 -16.37 -0.40
N VAL A 592 -35.19 -15.39 -0.43
CA VAL A 592 -35.27 -14.39 -1.50
C VAL A 592 -34.20 -13.34 -1.25
N VAL A 593 -33.27 -13.23 -2.20
CA VAL A 593 -32.11 -12.35 -2.11
C VAL A 593 -32.03 -11.39 -3.28
N GLU A 594 -31.41 -10.23 -3.04
CA GLU A 594 -31.12 -9.21 -4.05
C GLU A 594 -29.62 -8.89 -4.08
N GLY A 595 -29.07 -8.80 -5.29
CA GLY A 595 -27.70 -8.39 -5.53
C GLY A 595 -27.52 -7.81 -6.93
N ASP A 596 -26.79 -6.69 -7.05
CA ASP A 596 -26.58 -5.95 -8.30
C ASP A 596 -27.89 -5.64 -9.07
N GLY A 597 -28.96 -5.34 -8.35
CA GLY A 597 -30.28 -4.99 -8.93
C GLY A 597 -31.07 -6.18 -9.50
N ALA A 598 -30.59 -7.41 -9.31
CA ALA A 598 -31.27 -8.63 -9.70
C ALA A 598 -31.69 -9.45 -8.46
N ARG A 599 -32.82 -10.15 -8.57
CA ARG A 599 -33.39 -10.96 -7.49
C ARG A 599 -33.36 -12.45 -7.84
N ALA A 600 -33.10 -13.28 -6.84
CA ALA A 600 -33.08 -14.74 -6.94
C ALA A 600 -33.58 -15.39 -5.65
N ALA A 601 -33.94 -16.68 -5.71
CA ALA A 601 -34.34 -17.46 -4.55
C ALA A 601 -33.32 -18.56 -4.28
N LEU A 602 -32.64 -18.53 -3.13
CA LEU A 602 -31.68 -19.56 -2.72
C LEU A 602 -32.44 -20.70 -2.02
N LEU A 603 -32.33 -21.93 -2.53
CA LEU A 603 -32.85 -23.12 -1.86
C LEU A 603 -31.85 -23.61 -0.82
N VAL A 604 -32.32 -23.72 0.41
CA VAL A 604 -31.60 -24.22 1.59
C VAL A 604 -32.48 -25.22 2.34
N ASP A 605 -31.88 -26.01 3.22
CA ASP A 605 -32.60 -27.04 3.98
C ASP A 605 -33.35 -26.42 5.16
N GLY A 606 -32.75 -25.41 5.78
CA GLY A 606 -33.33 -24.70 6.91
C GLY A 606 -32.49 -23.51 7.37
N LEU A 607 -33.05 -22.74 8.31
CA LEU A 607 -32.37 -21.61 8.95
C LEU A 607 -32.03 -21.98 10.38
N ILE A 608 -30.81 -21.68 10.79
CA ILE A 608 -30.34 -21.92 12.16
C ILE A 608 -30.56 -20.68 13.01
N GLY A 609 -30.20 -19.50 12.49
CA GLY A 609 -30.35 -18.25 13.21
C GLY A 609 -29.49 -17.12 12.62
N GLN A 610 -29.64 -15.94 13.22
CA GLN A 610 -28.84 -14.76 12.90
C GLN A 610 -27.60 -14.71 13.80
N GLN A 611 -26.46 -14.37 13.20
CA GLN A 611 -25.23 -14.13 13.95
C GLN A 611 -24.31 -13.17 13.20
N GLN A 612 -23.41 -12.52 13.95
CA GLN A 612 -22.35 -11.70 13.37
C GLN A 612 -21.18 -12.61 13.03
N ALA A 613 -20.75 -12.57 11.77
CA ALA A 613 -19.67 -13.40 11.26
C ALA A 613 -18.45 -12.55 10.96
N VAL A 614 -17.30 -12.90 11.55
CA VAL A 614 -16.01 -12.29 11.17
C VAL A 614 -15.57 -12.92 9.85
N VAL A 615 -15.51 -12.12 8.79
CA VAL A 615 -15.08 -12.56 7.47
C VAL A 615 -13.57 -12.80 7.49
N LYS A 616 -13.17 -14.03 7.18
CA LYS A 616 -11.80 -14.40 6.88
C LYS A 616 -11.66 -14.57 5.37
N SER A 617 -10.67 -13.91 4.79
CA SER A 617 -10.37 -14.07 3.37
C SER A 617 -9.90 -15.50 3.10
N LEU A 618 -10.54 -16.16 2.13
CA LEU A 618 -10.13 -17.46 1.62
C LEU A 618 -8.90 -17.36 0.71
N GLU A 619 -8.63 -16.18 0.14
CA GLU A 619 -7.63 -15.99 -0.92
C GLU A 619 -6.18 -16.12 -0.45
N ALA A 620 -5.92 -16.00 0.85
CA ALA A 620 -4.58 -16.21 1.41
C ALA A 620 -4.10 -17.67 1.25
N ASN A 621 -5.05 -18.63 1.22
CA ASN A 621 -4.75 -20.06 1.25
C ASN A 621 -5.42 -20.86 0.11
N TYR A 622 -6.45 -20.31 -0.53
CA TYR A 622 -7.29 -20.99 -1.51
C TYR A 622 -7.49 -20.14 -2.76
N ARG A 623 -7.82 -20.78 -3.88
CA ARG A 623 -8.22 -20.08 -5.11
C ARG A 623 -9.60 -19.47 -4.92
N ARG A 624 -9.85 -18.32 -5.56
CA ARG A 624 -11.16 -17.64 -5.55
C ARG A 624 -12.25 -18.60 -6.05
N VAL A 625 -13.23 -18.86 -5.20
CA VAL A 625 -14.40 -19.69 -5.51
C VAL A 625 -15.55 -18.77 -5.91
N GLY A 626 -16.10 -18.94 -7.11
CA GLY A 626 -17.24 -18.15 -7.56
C GLY A 626 -18.46 -18.40 -6.66
N GLY A 627 -19.14 -17.33 -6.24
CA GLY A 627 -20.32 -17.43 -5.35
C GLY A 627 -20.00 -17.42 -3.85
N ILE A 628 -18.73 -17.28 -3.47
CA ILE A 628 -18.29 -17.21 -2.07
C ILE A 628 -17.45 -15.95 -1.87
N SER A 629 -17.78 -15.13 -0.88
CA SER A 629 -17.05 -13.91 -0.53
C SER A 629 -15.99 -14.13 0.55
N GLY A 630 -16.14 -15.18 1.37
CA GLY A 630 -15.19 -15.52 2.43
C GLY A 630 -15.66 -16.69 3.27
N ALA A 631 -15.05 -16.87 4.43
CA ALA A 631 -15.45 -17.87 5.41
C ALA A 631 -15.44 -17.29 6.83
N THR A 632 -16.16 -17.93 7.74
CA THR A 632 -16.09 -17.64 9.16
C THR A 632 -16.00 -18.93 9.97
N ILE A 633 -15.70 -18.80 11.26
CA ILE A 633 -15.69 -19.92 12.21
C ILE A 633 -16.89 -19.74 13.15
N LEU A 634 -17.74 -20.75 13.23
CA LEU A 634 -18.91 -20.80 14.08
C LEU A 634 -18.53 -21.06 15.55
N ALA A 635 -19.48 -20.84 16.47
CA ALA A 635 -19.27 -21.01 17.91
C ALA A 635 -18.89 -22.46 18.31
N ASP A 636 -19.28 -23.45 17.51
CA ASP A 636 -18.92 -24.85 17.67
C ASP A 636 -17.56 -25.22 17.06
N GLY A 637 -16.86 -24.24 16.48
CA GLY A 637 -15.57 -24.42 15.80
C GLY A 637 -15.68 -24.88 14.36
N SER A 638 -16.88 -25.12 13.84
CA SER A 638 -17.08 -25.48 12.43
C SER A 638 -16.87 -24.27 11.51
N VAL A 639 -16.56 -24.52 10.24
CA VAL A 639 -16.35 -23.47 9.24
C VAL A 639 -17.65 -23.25 8.47
N ALA A 640 -18.07 -22.00 8.33
CA ALA A 640 -19.19 -21.62 7.48
C ALA A 640 -18.73 -20.69 6.35
N LEU A 641 -19.23 -20.94 5.13
CA LEU A 641 -18.87 -20.17 3.95
C LEU A 641 -19.85 -19.00 3.76
N ILE A 642 -19.33 -17.83 3.45
CA ILE A 642 -20.14 -16.62 3.28
C ILE A 642 -20.50 -16.48 1.80
N VAL A 643 -21.80 -16.41 1.53
CA VAL A 643 -22.35 -16.40 0.17
C VAL A 643 -22.17 -15.03 -0.48
N ASP A 644 -21.56 -15.00 -1.67
CA ASP A 644 -21.56 -13.83 -2.56
C ASP A 644 -22.81 -13.86 -3.45
N VAL A 645 -23.87 -13.19 -2.99
CA VAL A 645 -25.18 -13.16 -3.67
C VAL A 645 -25.06 -12.62 -5.11
N ALA A 646 -24.35 -11.51 -5.30
CA ALA A 646 -24.15 -10.93 -6.63
C ALA A 646 -23.32 -11.87 -7.53
N GLY A 647 -22.30 -12.52 -6.98
CA GLY A 647 -21.52 -13.56 -7.66
C GLY A 647 -22.37 -14.76 -8.11
N LEU A 648 -23.27 -15.24 -7.25
CA LEU A 648 -24.18 -16.36 -7.56
C LEU A 648 -25.14 -16.03 -8.69
N ILE A 649 -25.75 -14.85 -8.67
CA ILE A 649 -26.67 -14.41 -9.73
C ILE A 649 -25.94 -14.33 -11.08
N ARG A 650 -24.70 -13.83 -11.10
CA ARG A 650 -23.86 -13.77 -12.31
C ARG A 650 -23.45 -15.14 -12.85
N LEU A 651 -23.20 -16.12 -11.99
CA LEU A 651 -22.86 -17.48 -12.41
C LEU A 651 -24.02 -18.14 -13.16
N GLN A 652 -25.25 -17.91 -12.71
CA GLN A 652 -26.44 -18.46 -13.35
C GLN A 652 -26.71 -17.82 -14.71
N SER A 653 -26.52 -16.51 -14.86
CA SER A 653 -26.73 -15.83 -16.15
C SER A 653 -25.75 -16.30 -17.23
N ARG A 654 -24.52 -16.64 -16.85
CA ARG A 654 -23.50 -17.21 -17.77
C ARG A 654 -23.80 -18.66 -18.18
N SER A 655 -24.29 -19.49 -17.27
CA SER A 655 -24.63 -20.90 -17.55
C SER A 655 -25.78 -21.06 -18.55
N LYS A 656 -26.66 -20.05 -18.66
CA LYS A 656 -27.74 -20.01 -19.67
C LYS A 656 -27.29 -19.51 -21.06
N ALA A 657 -26.13 -18.88 -21.17
CA ALA A 657 -25.63 -18.27 -22.40
C ALA A 657 -24.61 -19.16 -23.15
N ALA A 658 -24.11 -20.21 -22.50
CA ALA A 658 -23.29 -21.27 -23.08
C ALA A 658 -24.18 -22.48 -23.41
#